data_AF-A0A0C4YEY2-F1
#
_entry.id   AF-A0A0C4YEY2-F1
#
_cell.length_a   1.000
_cell.length_b   1.000
_cell.length_c   1.000
_cell.angle_alpha   90.00
_cell.angle_beta   90.00
_cell.angle_gamma   90.00
#
_symmetry.space_group_name_H-M   'P 1'
#
loop_
_entity.id
_entity.type
_entity.pdbx_description
1 polymer ?
#
loop_
_entity_poly.entity_id
_entity_poly.type
_entity_poly.pdbx_seq_one_letter_code
_entity_poly.pdbx_strand_id
1 'polypeptide(L)'
;MRCTNCGYANLAGANFCEACGARLARICPQCGEEATSVARFCRACGVALLDSPSGSPVPSRPSVAAPVHYTPPHLAERILAEQAAMEARGGTAGERKTITALFADMAGSTALTQDLDPEETRRLIDPVVTLMMEAVHHYEGYVAKFLGDGILALFGAPIAHEDHALRALYAALRMQEAMRRHSDRLRLEQGIPLQIRIGIHTGEVVVRSIRKDDLHTDYDPVGHTIHIASRMEGIATPASILVSESTHKLTQGYFEFKALGTTHVKGVRDALAVYEVMGLGAMRTRLQVAAHRGLARFVGRQAELERLHAALALAEAGRGQVVAVVGEAGVGKSRLFHEFKARSQAGCLALETFSVSHGKAFAYLPLIELLKNYFQITAQDSDRSCREKVTGRLLTLERSLERHLPYLLYLLGNIEPGSALPTMDASIRRQRTFEAIACLLVRESQNQPLEVIFEDLQWLDSETEAFLNLLVDHVPGARIILLVNYRPEYSHDWGPKDNYTQLSLQPLGPDEAQGLLTALLGDDRSLVPLKRLILDKTEGNPFFMEEVVQTLVEETALLGQPGCYRIEKAPALLHIPTTVQGVLAARIDRLPLAQKELLQTLAVIGKEFPLSLILHVTSLAEDKLRPLLADLQAADFIYERPAFPEVEYAFKHALTQEVAGNSLLTERRGALHESTAQAIEALFHGRLKDYCSDLAHHYSHSGNIPKAVAYLHCAGQQALQRSAQAEAIRHLSTAIELLKRMPDNPERTRQELTLRLTLGPALMASRGQASPDVEANYKRALALCEQQKQTPYAFSAQLGLWAFYQLRAQYEIAYPLGERLLGLALETQKPKQLAEAHRAIGATVFRLGKLDMARKHVEQVLALQRPDPPVYDFLMGYGRDPAVHATSTLGWILWYLGMPDQARTRSHEALAMARTRPDAFNLALCLVFAAEVHLCRREVQLTREYAEAAMSVSGEQGFPIYLAWGTVLLGWALAEQGNHAQGIAQIQRGIAAYHETGAALGQPNLLALLAHAYGEAGQIQAGLDALAEAQALAEATGERLDEATLYRLKGELILRQSSQAPFPPTGSDEAQACFQKAIAVARDQGARSLELQGALSLAGLWRQQGKLIAARDALAAIHGSVSEGADTADWQQAQTLLDDLTRQIGTTPVPSPE
;
A
#
# COMPACT_ATOMS: atom_id res chain seq x y z
N MET A 1 -19.58 -70.69 3.50
CA MET A 1 -18.74 -69.92 4.45
C MET A 1 -17.81 -68.98 3.69
N ARG A 2 -17.83 -67.67 3.96
CA ARG A 2 -16.93 -66.72 3.27
C ARG A 2 -15.58 -66.68 3.97
N CYS A 3 -14.49 -66.76 3.21
CA CYS A 3 -13.14 -66.66 3.74
C CYS A 3 -12.93 -65.25 4.31
N THR A 4 -12.45 -65.15 5.55
CA THR A 4 -12.16 -63.86 6.19
C THR A 4 -10.94 -63.16 5.59
N ASN A 5 -10.07 -63.90 4.90
CA ASN A 5 -8.87 -63.35 4.25
C ASN A 5 -9.17 -62.74 2.87
N CYS A 6 -9.98 -63.40 2.03
CA CYS A 6 -10.23 -62.96 0.65
C CYS A 6 -11.72 -62.78 0.27
N GLY A 7 -12.65 -63.04 1.19
CA GLY A 7 -14.10 -62.89 0.95
C GLY A 7 -14.77 -64.01 0.12
N TYR A 8 -14.02 -64.96 -0.44
CA TYR A 8 -14.54 -66.02 -1.31
C TYR A 8 -15.49 -66.99 -0.58
N ALA A 9 -16.61 -67.37 -1.21
CA ALA A 9 -17.61 -68.26 -0.63
C ALA A 9 -17.26 -69.74 -0.85
N ASN A 10 -16.95 -70.46 0.23
CA ASN A 10 -16.62 -71.88 0.23
C ASN A 10 -17.81 -72.75 0.69
N LEU A 11 -17.82 -74.02 0.30
CA LEU A 11 -18.81 -75.02 0.72
C LEU A 11 -18.78 -75.25 2.25
N ALA A 12 -19.93 -75.65 2.81
CA ALA A 12 -20.04 -75.92 4.24
C ALA A 12 -19.27 -77.20 4.60
N GLY A 13 -18.20 -77.07 5.39
CA GLY A 13 -17.30 -78.17 5.79
C GLY A 13 -15.91 -78.14 5.17
N ALA A 14 -15.59 -77.13 4.34
CA ALA A 14 -14.25 -76.95 3.78
C ALA A 14 -13.25 -76.49 4.86
N ASN A 15 -12.14 -77.22 5.02
CA ASN A 15 -11.08 -76.91 6.00
C ASN A 15 -10.13 -75.80 5.52
N PHE A 16 -10.05 -75.56 4.21
CA PHE A 16 -9.23 -74.53 3.58
C PHE A 16 -10.04 -73.81 2.50
N CYS A 17 -9.68 -72.56 2.22
CA CYS A 17 -10.30 -71.78 1.17
C CYS A 17 -9.87 -72.28 -0.21
N GLU A 18 -10.84 -72.60 -1.06
CA GLU A 18 -10.61 -73.09 -2.42
C GLU A 18 -9.97 -72.03 -3.33
N ALA A 19 -10.04 -70.74 -2.97
CA ALA A 19 -9.48 -69.64 -3.76
C ALA A 19 -8.09 -69.16 -3.30
N CYS A 20 -7.80 -69.17 -1.99
CA CYS A 20 -6.53 -68.63 -1.47
C CYS A 20 -5.75 -69.59 -0.56
N GLY A 21 -6.25 -70.81 -0.33
CA GLY A 21 -5.60 -71.81 0.51
C GLY A 21 -5.62 -71.53 2.02
N ALA A 22 -6.17 -70.40 2.47
CA ALA A 22 -6.24 -70.06 3.89
C ALA A 22 -7.12 -71.05 4.68
N ARG A 23 -6.65 -71.54 5.83
CA ARG A 23 -7.39 -72.47 6.69
C ARG A 23 -8.63 -71.79 7.27
N LEU A 24 -9.78 -72.46 7.20
CA LEU A 24 -11.08 -71.88 7.58
C LEU A 24 -11.63 -72.41 8.93
N ALA A 25 -10.97 -73.40 9.53
CA ALA A 25 -11.26 -73.86 10.89
C ALA A 25 -10.62 -72.92 11.92
N ARG A 26 -11.34 -72.59 12.99
CA ARG A 26 -10.84 -71.74 14.07
C ARG A 26 -10.17 -72.59 15.12
N ILE A 27 -9.05 -72.14 15.65
CA ILE A 27 -8.42 -72.76 16.81
C ILE A 27 -8.68 -71.85 18.00
N CYS A 28 -9.17 -72.43 19.09
CA CYS A 28 -9.33 -71.67 20.32
C CYS A 28 -7.96 -71.15 20.80
N PRO A 29 -7.79 -69.82 20.95
CA PRO A 29 -6.50 -69.25 21.34
C PRO A 29 -6.09 -69.62 22.78
N GLN A 30 -7.03 -70.12 23.59
CA GLN A 30 -6.78 -70.47 24.99
C GLN A 30 -6.48 -71.96 25.21
N CYS A 31 -7.11 -72.88 24.46
CA CYS A 31 -6.95 -74.32 24.69
C CYS A 31 -6.54 -75.14 23.46
N GLY A 32 -6.41 -74.52 22.28
CA GLY A 32 -5.97 -75.21 21.06
C GLY A 32 -7.02 -76.11 20.40
N GLU A 33 -8.24 -76.20 20.95
CA GLU A 33 -9.33 -77.01 20.39
C GLU A 33 -9.85 -76.41 19.07
N GLU A 34 -10.04 -77.26 18.05
CA GLU A 34 -10.63 -76.85 16.78
C GLU A 34 -12.14 -76.58 16.93
N ALA A 35 -12.54 -75.39 16.51
CA ALA A 35 -13.90 -74.91 16.52
C ALA A 35 -14.37 -74.64 15.08
N THR A 36 -15.65 -74.90 14.84
CA THR A 36 -16.27 -74.60 13.53
C THR A 36 -16.27 -73.09 13.30
N SER A 37 -16.27 -72.67 12.04
CA SER A 37 -16.19 -71.25 11.64
C SER A 37 -17.37 -70.39 12.13
N VAL A 38 -18.44 -71.00 12.64
CA VAL A 38 -19.62 -70.34 13.22
C VAL A 38 -19.67 -70.39 14.75
N ALA A 39 -18.73 -71.07 15.40
CA ALA A 39 -18.69 -71.16 16.85
C ALA A 39 -18.26 -69.81 17.46
N ARG A 40 -19.16 -69.19 18.24
CA ARG A 40 -18.90 -67.94 18.97
C ARG A 40 -18.14 -68.14 20.29
N PHE A 41 -18.16 -69.37 20.81
CA PHE A 41 -17.47 -69.76 22.03
C PHE A 41 -16.80 -71.12 21.83
N CYS A 42 -15.66 -71.33 22.48
CA CYS A 42 -15.00 -72.63 22.48
C CYS A 42 -15.84 -73.65 23.26
N ARG A 43 -16.17 -74.78 22.63
CA ARG A 43 -16.92 -75.88 23.27
C ARG A 43 -16.20 -76.53 24.46
N ALA A 44 -14.87 -76.42 24.51
CA ALA A 44 -14.05 -77.06 25.55
C ALA A 44 -13.80 -76.15 26.75
N CYS A 45 -13.49 -74.87 26.54
CA CYS A 45 -13.11 -73.95 27.63
C CYS A 45 -14.03 -72.74 27.79
N GLY A 46 -15.04 -72.57 26.93
CA GLY A 46 -16.05 -71.51 27.04
C GLY A 46 -15.60 -70.11 26.60
N VAL A 47 -14.34 -69.92 26.16
CA VAL A 47 -13.84 -68.60 25.76
C VAL A 47 -14.46 -68.12 24.45
N ALA A 48 -14.76 -66.82 24.36
CA ALA A 48 -15.33 -66.22 23.16
C ALA A 48 -14.31 -66.21 22.01
N LEU A 49 -14.74 -66.69 20.84
CA LEU A 49 -13.95 -66.72 19.60
C LEU A 49 -14.40 -65.53 18.75
N LEU A 50 -13.83 -64.36 19.04
CA LEU A 50 -14.27 -63.06 18.53
C LEU A 50 -14.24 -62.97 16.99
N ASP A 51 -15.37 -62.57 16.41
CA ASP A 51 -15.43 -61.83 15.16
C ASP A 51 -16.00 -60.44 15.46
N SER A 52 -15.50 -59.41 14.80
CA SER A 52 -16.17 -58.12 14.67
C SER A 52 -16.06 -57.71 13.20
N PRO A 53 -17.11 -57.09 12.60
CA PRO A 53 -17.50 -55.72 12.99
C PRO A 53 -19.01 -55.39 12.97
N SER A 54 -19.37 -54.32 13.71
CA SER A 54 -20.59 -53.45 13.62
C SER A 54 -21.98 -54.12 13.75
N GLY A 55 -22.98 -53.64 14.50
CA GLY A 55 -23.22 -52.42 15.27
C GLY A 55 -24.75 -52.14 15.21
N SER A 56 -25.45 -52.02 16.35
CA SER A 56 -26.66 -51.17 16.60
C SER A 56 -27.39 -51.51 17.92
N PRO A 57 -28.09 -50.54 18.54
CA PRO A 57 -28.03 -50.32 19.99
C PRO A 57 -29.30 -50.72 20.76
N VAL A 58 -29.14 -50.96 22.06
CA VAL A 58 -30.21 -51.03 23.07
C VAL A 58 -30.27 -49.68 23.79
N PRO A 59 -31.46 -49.12 24.08
CA PRO A 59 -31.58 -47.75 24.59
C PRO A 59 -31.17 -47.66 26.06
N SER A 60 -30.11 -46.88 26.34
CA SER A 60 -29.74 -46.47 27.69
C SER A 60 -30.42 -45.14 28.05
N ARG A 61 -30.98 -45.09 29.26
CA ARG A 61 -31.48 -43.89 29.94
C ARG A 61 -30.44 -42.74 29.94
N PRO A 62 -30.87 -41.47 30.04
CA PRO A 62 -29.98 -40.32 29.90
C PRO A 62 -29.03 -40.22 31.09
N SER A 63 -27.76 -40.57 30.86
CA SER A 63 -26.64 -40.23 31.75
C SER A 63 -25.92 -39.00 31.19
N VAL A 64 -25.67 -38.01 32.05
CA VAL A 64 -24.86 -36.83 31.76
C VAL A 64 -23.44 -37.30 31.34
N ALA A 65 -22.99 -36.91 30.15
CA ALA A 65 -21.81 -37.46 29.46
C ALA A 65 -20.48 -36.88 29.94
N ALA A 66 -19.42 -37.70 29.88
CA ALA A 66 -18.04 -37.39 30.29
C ALA A 66 -17.25 -36.56 29.23
N PRO A 67 -16.12 -35.91 29.60
CA PRO A 67 -15.41 -34.92 28.77
C PRO A 67 -14.75 -35.40 27.45
N VAL A 68 -14.58 -36.70 27.24
CA VAL A 68 -13.65 -37.22 26.22
C VAL A 68 -14.26 -37.26 24.81
N HIS A 69 -15.59 -37.34 24.67
CA HIS A 69 -16.21 -37.54 23.34
C HIS A 69 -16.30 -36.30 22.46
N TYR A 70 -16.14 -35.10 23.01
CA TYR A 70 -16.21 -33.84 22.28
C TYR A 70 -14.85 -33.14 22.11
N THR A 71 -13.79 -33.72 22.68
CA THR A 71 -12.43 -33.21 22.58
C THR A 71 -11.81 -33.71 21.27
N PRO A 72 -11.18 -32.85 20.44
CA PRO A 72 -10.53 -33.29 19.21
C PRO A 72 -9.51 -34.42 19.45
N PRO A 73 -9.35 -35.39 18.53
CA PRO A 73 -8.49 -36.56 18.75
C PRO A 73 -7.05 -36.23 19.16
N HIS A 74 -6.43 -35.24 18.49
CA HIS A 74 -5.06 -34.81 18.79
C HIS A 74 -4.92 -34.23 20.21
N LEU A 75 -5.94 -33.52 20.70
CA LEU A 75 -5.93 -32.94 22.04
C LEU A 75 -6.21 -34.02 23.09
N ALA A 76 -7.12 -34.94 22.80
CA ALA A 76 -7.38 -36.11 23.66
C ALA A 76 -6.13 -36.98 23.81
N GLU A 77 -5.38 -37.22 22.74
CA GLU A 77 -4.10 -37.96 22.78
C GLU A 77 -3.05 -37.25 23.65
N ARG A 78 -2.89 -35.92 23.50
CA ARG A 78 -1.97 -35.13 24.34
C ARG A 78 -2.38 -35.14 25.82
N ILE A 79 -3.67 -35.04 26.11
CA ILE A 79 -4.20 -35.11 27.47
C ILE A 79 -3.90 -36.48 28.08
N LEU A 80 -4.15 -37.57 27.34
CA LEU A 80 -3.87 -38.93 27.79
C LEU A 80 -2.37 -39.18 27.98
N ALA A 81 -1.51 -38.63 27.11
CA ALA A 81 -0.06 -38.73 27.21
C ALA A 81 0.48 -38.01 28.45
N GLU A 82 0.01 -36.79 28.73
CA GLU A 82 0.41 -36.03 29.91
C GLU A 82 -0.10 -36.69 31.21
N GLN A 83 -1.32 -37.26 31.17
CA GLN A 83 -1.86 -38.07 32.26
C GLN A 83 -1.00 -39.31 32.53
N ALA A 84 -0.63 -40.06 31.49
CA ALA A 84 0.26 -41.21 31.63
C ALA A 84 1.64 -40.81 32.16
N ALA A 85 2.19 -39.67 31.73
CA ALA A 85 3.46 -39.13 32.24
C ALA A 85 3.35 -38.68 33.71
N MET A 86 2.20 -38.17 34.14
CA MET A 86 1.93 -37.77 35.53
C MET A 86 1.75 -39.00 36.43
N GLU A 87 1.07 -40.04 35.94
CA GLU A 87 0.92 -41.32 36.64
C GLU A 87 2.27 -42.07 36.77
N ALA A 88 3.10 -42.07 35.72
CA ALA A 88 4.45 -42.65 35.74
C ALA A 88 5.39 -41.97 36.74
N ARG A 89 5.14 -40.68 37.07
CA ARG A 89 5.88 -39.92 38.08
C ARG A 89 5.40 -40.17 39.53
N GLY A 90 4.45 -41.09 39.75
CA GLY A 90 3.98 -41.50 41.08
C GLY A 90 2.97 -40.55 41.75
N GLY A 91 2.38 -39.62 40.99
CA GLY A 91 1.50 -38.56 41.52
C GLY A 91 0.06 -39.01 41.79
N THR A 92 -0.19 -39.72 42.90
CA THR A 92 -1.56 -39.85 43.46
C THR A 92 -1.92 -38.73 44.45
N ALA A 93 -0.94 -37.90 44.83
CA ALA A 93 -1.13 -36.66 45.59
C ALA A 93 -1.15 -35.50 44.59
N GLY A 94 -2.28 -34.79 44.47
CA GLY A 94 -2.47 -33.73 43.47
C GLY A 94 -1.36 -32.67 43.40
N GLU A 95 -1.17 -32.10 42.21
CA GLU A 95 -0.12 -31.14 41.87
C GLU A 95 -0.63 -29.69 41.96
N ARG A 96 0.20 -28.76 42.43
CA ARG A 96 -0.08 -27.32 42.32
C ARG A 96 0.34 -26.83 40.94
N LYS A 97 -0.59 -26.26 40.19
CA LYS A 97 -0.32 -25.64 38.88
C LYS A 97 -0.88 -24.23 38.85
N THR A 98 -0.16 -23.31 38.21
CA THR A 98 -0.71 -22.03 37.80
C THR A 98 -1.50 -22.24 36.53
N ILE A 99 -2.77 -21.86 36.53
CA ILE A 99 -3.66 -22.00 35.39
C ILE A 99 -4.39 -20.70 35.10
N THR A 100 -4.95 -20.60 33.90
CA THR A 100 -5.99 -19.60 33.59
C THR A 100 -7.34 -20.30 33.46
N ALA A 101 -8.29 -19.91 34.31
CA ALA A 101 -9.67 -20.38 34.24
C ALA A 101 -10.51 -19.36 33.47
N LEU A 102 -11.33 -19.85 32.54
CA LEU A 102 -12.27 -19.10 31.73
C LEU A 102 -13.68 -19.61 32.00
N PHE A 103 -14.57 -18.71 32.41
CA PHE A 103 -16.01 -18.94 32.45
C PHE A 103 -16.67 -18.16 31.32
N ALA A 104 -17.54 -18.82 30.56
CA ALA A 104 -18.38 -18.17 29.55
C ALA A 104 -19.83 -18.61 29.75
N ASP A 105 -20.76 -17.67 29.72
CA ASP A 105 -22.18 -17.92 29.96
C ASP A 105 -23.06 -17.06 29.03
N MET A 106 -24.25 -17.56 28.68
CA MET A 106 -25.22 -16.81 27.88
C MET A 106 -25.88 -15.71 28.73
N ALA A 107 -25.80 -14.47 28.26
CA ALA A 107 -26.45 -13.36 28.93
C ALA A 107 -27.98 -13.43 28.75
N GLY A 108 -28.72 -13.43 29.86
CA GLY A 108 -30.19 -13.37 29.84
C GLY A 108 -30.88 -14.67 29.43
N SER A 109 -30.17 -15.80 29.45
CA SER A 109 -30.69 -17.13 29.09
C SER A 109 -32.01 -17.48 29.78
N THR A 110 -32.15 -17.17 31.08
CA THR A 110 -33.37 -17.47 31.86
C THR A 110 -34.60 -16.73 31.33
N ALA A 111 -34.43 -15.48 30.87
CA ALA A 111 -35.52 -14.70 30.29
C ALA A 111 -35.86 -15.15 28.86
N LEU A 112 -34.85 -15.62 28.10
CA LEU A 112 -35.02 -16.13 26.73
C LEU A 112 -35.69 -17.50 26.68
N THR A 113 -35.58 -18.29 27.75
CA THR A 113 -36.05 -19.69 27.83
C THR A 113 -37.31 -19.85 28.68
N GLN A 114 -37.80 -18.79 29.32
CA GLN A 114 -38.92 -18.82 30.26
C GLN A 114 -40.23 -19.31 29.62
N ASP A 115 -40.44 -19.00 28.34
CA ASP A 115 -41.66 -19.34 27.59
C ASP A 115 -41.42 -20.38 26.47
N LEU A 116 -40.22 -20.98 26.42
CA LEU A 116 -39.85 -21.97 25.40
C LEU A 116 -39.99 -23.41 25.92
N ASP A 117 -40.39 -24.34 25.06
CA ASP A 117 -40.36 -25.76 25.39
C ASP A 117 -38.90 -26.23 25.65
N PRO A 118 -38.65 -27.24 26.51
CA PRO A 118 -37.31 -27.78 26.74
C PRO A 118 -36.57 -28.23 25.47
N GLU A 119 -37.27 -28.71 24.43
CA GLU A 119 -36.64 -29.05 23.14
C GLU A 119 -36.23 -27.81 22.35
N GLU A 120 -37.02 -26.74 22.40
CA GLU A 120 -36.73 -25.45 21.75
C GLU A 120 -35.58 -24.73 22.46
N THR A 121 -35.58 -24.76 23.79
CA THR A 121 -34.49 -24.29 24.65
C THR A 121 -33.18 -24.99 24.30
N ARG A 122 -33.22 -26.31 24.12
CA ARG A 122 -32.04 -27.09 23.72
C ARG A 122 -31.55 -26.73 22.32
N ARG A 123 -32.45 -26.54 21.35
CA ARG A 123 -32.09 -26.11 19.98
C ARG A 123 -31.44 -24.72 19.95
N LEU A 124 -31.76 -23.86 20.93
CA LEU A 124 -31.15 -22.53 21.08
C LEU A 124 -29.78 -22.58 21.77
N ILE A 125 -29.62 -23.42 22.80
CA ILE A 125 -28.40 -23.49 23.63
C ILE A 125 -27.29 -24.35 23.00
N ASP A 126 -27.62 -25.52 22.44
CA ASP A 126 -26.62 -26.48 21.92
C ASP A 126 -25.64 -25.86 20.90
N PRO A 127 -26.10 -25.03 19.91
CA PRO A 127 -25.18 -24.35 18.99
C PRO A 127 -24.25 -23.35 19.68
N VAL A 128 -24.75 -22.60 20.66
CA VAL A 128 -23.96 -21.59 21.39
C VAL A 128 -22.86 -22.26 22.22
N VAL A 129 -23.20 -23.33 22.94
CA VAL A 129 -22.24 -24.13 23.69
C VAL A 129 -21.20 -24.76 22.77
N THR A 130 -21.62 -25.26 21.59
CA THR A 130 -20.69 -25.82 20.59
C THR A 130 -19.69 -24.78 20.10
N LEU A 131 -20.13 -23.56 19.78
CA LEU A 131 -19.24 -22.47 19.35
C LEU A 131 -18.25 -22.08 20.46
N MET A 132 -18.68 -22.07 21.72
CA MET A 132 -17.80 -21.81 22.86
C MET A 132 -16.73 -22.91 22.98
N MET A 133 -17.11 -24.18 22.88
CA MET A 133 -16.18 -25.31 22.96
C MET A 133 -15.17 -25.31 21.81
N GLU A 134 -15.62 -25.07 20.57
CA GLU A 134 -14.73 -24.98 19.41
C GLU A 134 -13.67 -23.88 19.60
N ALA A 135 -14.05 -22.74 20.16
CA ALA A 135 -13.11 -21.66 20.45
C ALA A 135 -12.10 -22.03 21.54
N VAL A 136 -12.50 -22.78 22.59
CA VAL A 136 -11.58 -23.31 23.61
C VAL A 136 -10.59 -24.29 23.00
N HIS A 137 -11.09 -25.29 22.27
CA HIS A 137 -10.24 -26.34 21.69
C HIS A 137 -9.29 -25.79 20.62
N HIS A 138 -9.70 -24.77 19.87
CA HIS A 138 -8.86 -24.14 18.84
C HIS A 138 -7.56 -23.57 19.42
N TYR A 139 -7.59 -23.06 20.65
CA TYR A 139 -6.42 -22.57 21.37
C TYR A 139 -5.88 -23.56 22.41
N GLU A 140 -6.19 -24.85 22.22
CA GLU A 140 -5.72 -25.98 23.05
C GLU A 140 -6.16 -25.91 24.52
N GLY A 141 -7.26 -25.21 24.81
CA GLY A 141 -7.87 -25.22 26.13
C GLY A 141 -8.65 -26.52 26.41
N TYR A 142 -8.84 -26.83 27.68
CA TYR A 142 -9.62 -27.98 28.13
C TYR A 142 -10.96 -27.53 28.73
N VAL A 143 -12.08 -28.00 28.18
CA VAL A 143 -13.41 -27.76 28.76
C VAL A 143 -13.60 -28.71 29.93
N ALA A 144 -13.53 -28.17 31.15
CA ALA A 144 -13.62 -28.96 32.37
C ALA A 144 -15.07 -29.27 32.78
N LYS A 145 -16.02 -28.36 32.50
CA LYS A 145 -17.41 -28.55 32.92
C LYS A 145 -18.42 -27.79 32.07
N PHE A 146 -19.59 -28.41 31.85
CA PHE A 146 -20.80 -27.75 31.35
C PHE A 146 -21.64 -27.20 32.48
N LEU A 147 -22.15 -25.99 32.32
CA LEU A 147 -22.99 -25.30 33.30
C LEU A 147 -24.45 -25.18 32.84
N GLY A 148 -24.80 -25.78 31.70
CA GLY A 148 -26.10 -25.68 31.05
C GLY A 148 -26.01 -24.77 29.83
N ASP A 149 -26.10 -23.47 30.07
CA ASP A 149 -25.98 -22.36 29.10
C ASP A 149 -24.58 -21.75 29.02
N GLY A 150 -23.65 -22.27 29.83
CA GLY A 150 -22.25 -21.84 29.88
C GLY A 150 -21.24 -22.98 30.02
N ILE A 151 -19.96 -22.63 29.96
CA ILE A 151 -18.83 -23.55 30.08
C ILE A 151 -17.77 -23.03 31.08
N LEU A 152 -17.08 -23.97 31.71
CA LEU A 152 -15.81 -23.75 32.42
C LEU A 152 -14.69 -24.38 31.61
N ALA A 153 -13.72 -23.57 31.18
CA ALA A 153 -12.53 -24.00 30.49
C ALA A 153 -11.26 -23.65 31.28
N LEU A 154 -10.26 -24.51 31.16
CA LEU A 154 -8.95 -24.40 31.80
C LEU A 154 -7.87 -24.33 30.73
N PHE A 155 -6.91 -23.44 30.92
CA PHE A 155 -5.70 -23.31 30.13
C PHE A 155 -4.49 -23.47 31.05
N GLY A 156 -3.50 -24.25 30.63
CA GLY A 156 -2.33 -24.60 31.45
C GLY A 156 -2.52 -25.87 32.32
N ALA A 157 -3.69 -26.50 32.27
CA ALA A 157 -3.92 -27.86 32.78
C ALA A 157 -5.09 -28.53 32.04
N PRO A 158 -5.06 -29.86 31.79
CA PRO A 158 -4.00 -30.82 32.12
C PRO A 158 -2.69 -30.60 31.36
N ILE A 159 -2.75 -30.00 30.18
CA ILE A 159 -1.58 -29.65 29.36
C ILE A 159 -0.98 -28.35 29.88
N ALA A 160 0.29 -28.38 30.28
CA ALA A 160 1.02 -27.20 30.71
C ALA A 160 1.36 -26.32 29.49
N HIS A 161 1.02 -25.04 29.56
CA HIS A 161 1.31 -24.03 28.55
C HIS A 161 1.88 -22.81 29.26
N GLU A 162 3.06 -22.32 28.89
CA GLU A 162 3.61 -21.08 29.47
C GLU A 162 2.76 -19.85 29.10
N ASP A 163 2.09 -19.88 27.94
CA ASP A 163 1.22 -18.83 27.40
C ASP A 163 -0.27 -19.04 27.73
N HIS A 164 -0.58 -19.79 28.79
CA HIS A 164 -1.94 -20.18 29.17
C HIS A 164 -2.92 -18.99 29.31
N ALA A 165 -2.45 -17.82 29.77
CA ALA A 165 -3.26 -16.62 29.87
C ALA A 165 -3.57 -15.98 28.51
N LEU A 166 -2.63 -16.00 27.56
CA LEU A 166 -2.83 -15.49 26.21
C LEU A 166 -3.85 -16.34 25.45
N ARG A 167 -3.69 -17.67 25.50
CA ARG A 167 -4.60 -18.64 24.85
C ARG A 167 -6.05 -18.49 25.32
N ALA A 168 -6.25 -18.28 26.62
CA ALA A 168 -7.57 -18.03 27.19
C ALA A 168 -8.23 -16.75 26.63
N LEU A 169 -7.47 -15.66 26.49
CA LEU A 169 -8.01 -14.41 25.92
C LEU A 169 -8.29 -14.51 24.42
N TYR A 170 -7.45 -15.21 23.67
CA TYR A 170 -7.73 -15.50 22.25
C TYR A 170 -8.98 -16.36 22.08
N ALA A 171 -9.15 -17.40 22.91
CA ALA A 171 -10.37 -18.19 22.93
C ALA A 171 -11.58 -17.31 23.24
N ALA A 172 -11.50 -16.42 24.23
CA ALA A 172 -12.58 -15.51 24.60
C ALA A 172 -12.98 -14.55 23.47
N LEU A 173 -12.01 -13.93 22.77
CA LEU A 173 -12.29 -13.09 21.61
C LEU A 173 -12.92 -13.89 20.46
N ARG A 174 -12.43 -15.11 20.22
CA ARG A 174 -13.01 -16.01 19.21
C ARG A 174 -14.44 -16.43 19.58
N MET A 175 -14.73 -16.67 20.85
CA MET A 175 -16.10 -16.93 21.32
C MET A 175 -17.01 -15.75 21.03
N GLN A 176 -16.61 -14.54 21.41
CA GLN A 176 -17.41 -13.32 21.17
C GLN A 176 -17.67 -13.11 19.67
N GLU A 177 -16.65 -13.30 18.81
CA GLU A 177 -16.80 -13.13 17.37
C GLU A 177 -17.71 -14.20 16.73
N ALA A 178 -17.51 -15.47 17.11
CA ALA A 178 -18.35 -16.57 16.63
C ALA A 178 -19.81 -16.39 17.07
N MET A 179 -20.01 -15.97 18.32
CA MET A 179 -21.32 -15.66 18.87
C MET A 179 -21.98 -14.48 18.13
N ARG A 180 -21.24 -13.41 17.85
CA ARG A 180 -21.75 -12.26 17.07
C ARG A 180 -22.28 -12.70 15.70
N ARG A 181 -21.50 -13.46 14.93
CA ARG A 181 -21.93 -13.95 13.60
C ARG A 181 -23.15 -14.86 13.66
N HIS A 182 -23.22 -15.72 14.68
CA HIS A 182 -24.37 -16.60 14.88
C HIS A 182 -25.61 -15.82 15.32
N SER A 183 -25.46 -14.84 16.21
CA SER A 183 -26.54 -13.96 16.63
C SER A 183 -27.06 -13.08 15.49
N ASP A 184 -26.21 -12.57 14.60
CA ASP A 184 -26.65 -11.76 13.45
C ASP A 184 -27.55 -12.56 12.51
N ARG A 185 -27.22 -13.84 12.28
CA ARG A 185 -28.04 -14.77 11.50
C ARG A 185 -29.39 -15.05 12.16
N LEU A 186 -29.37 -15.42 13.45
CA LEU A 186 -30.59 -15.68 14.24
C LEU A 186 -31.48 -14.43 14.39
N ARG A 187 -30.88 -13.24 14.48
CA ARG A 187 -31.62 -11.98 14.54
C ARG A 187 -32.34 -11.68 13.22
N LEU A 188 -31.72 -11.98 12.08
CA LEU A 188 -32.34 -11.83 10.76
C LEU A 188 -33.46 -12.85 10.51
N GLU A 189 -33.28 -14.08 10.98
CA GLU A 189 -34.22 -15.19 10.73
C GLU A 189 -35.37 -15.24 11.76
N GLN A 190 -35.10 -14.91 13.03
CA GLN A 190 -35.98 -15.15 14.18
C GLN A 190 -36.12 -13.97 15.15
N GLY A 191 -35.35 -12.88 14.96
CA GLY A 191 -35.45 -11.67 15.79
C GLY A 191 -34.83 -11.76 17.19
N ILE A 192 -34.13 -12.85 17.52
CA ILE A 192 -33.58 -13.12 18.87
C ILE A 192 -32.14 -12.57 18.98
N PRO A 193 -31.84 -11.66 19.93
CA PRO A 193 -30.47 -11.21 20.19
C PRO A 193 -29.77 -12.14 21.19
N LEU A 194 -28.70 -12.82 20.78
CA LEU A 194 -27.90 -13.70 21.65
C LEU A 194 -26.55 -13.07 21.96
N GLN A 195 -26.18 -13.04 23.24
CA GLN A 195 -24.92 -12.51 23.73
C GLN A 195 -24.34 -13.41 24.81
N ILE A 196 -23.01 -13.41 24.95
CA ILE A 196 -22.31 -14.13 26.01
C ILE A 196 -21.48 -13.15 26.85
N ARG A 197 -21.21 -13.52 28.08
CA ARG A 197 -20.33 -12.82 29.03
C ARG A 197 -19.21 -13.76 29.45
N ILE A 198 -17.99 -13.23 29.56
CA ILE A 198 -16.80 -14.06 29.79
C ILE A 198 -15.99 -13.47 30.93
N GLY A 199 -15.55 -14.34 31.85
CA GLY A 199 -14.71 -14.00 32.99
C GLY A 199 -13.48 -14.86 33.07
N ILE A 200 -12.32 -14.24 33.25
CA ILE A 200 -11.03 -14.93 33.20
C ILE A 200 -10.17 -14.52 34.39
N HIS A 201 -9.57 -15.51 35.04
CA HIS A 201 -8.61 -15.26 36.11
C HIS A 201 -7.48 -16.29 36.09
N THR A 202 -6.28 -15.80 36.42
CA THR A 202 -5.06 -16.58 36.49
C THR A 202 -4.61 -16.72 37.93
N GLY A 203 -4.35 -17.95 38.37
CA GLY A 203 -3.85 -18.23 39.72
C GLY A 203 -3.52 -19.70 39.94
N GLU A 204 -3.06 -20.03 41.15
CA GLU A 204 -2.70 -21.39 41.53
C GLU A 204 -3.92 -22.24 41.90
N VAL A 205 -4.00 -23.45 41.35
CA VAL A 205 -4.97 -24.47 41.74
C VAL A 205 -4.26 -25.76 42.12
N VAL A 206 -4.89 -26.55 42.99
CA VAL A 206 -4.47 -27.93 43.24
C VAL A 206 -5.29 -28.83 42.34
N VAL A 207 -4.60 -29.56 41.46
CA VAL A 207 -5.20 -30.49 40.53
C VAL A 207 -5.09 -31.90 41.11
N ARG A 208 -6.21 -32.59 41.31
CA ARG A 208 -6.24 -34.01 41.72
C ARG A 208 -6.89 -34.85 40.64
N SER A 209 -6.28 -35.99 40.30
CA SER A 209 -6.98 -37.07 39.60
C SER A 209 -7.78 -37.86 40.64
N ILE A 210 -9.11 -37.75 40.63
CA ILE A 210 -9.95 -38.57 41.51
C ILE A 210 -10.29 -39.85 40.75
N ARG A 211 -9.76 -41.00 41.19
CA ARG A 211 -10.27 -42.30 40.75
C ARG A 211 -11.61 -42.57 41.42
N LYS A 212 -12.65 -42.86 40.64
CA LYS A 212 -13.82 -43.64 41.07
C LYS A 212 -13.88 -44.92 40.23
N ASP A 213 -14.14 -46.04 40.88
CA ASP A 213 -14.12 -47.42 40.35
C ASP A 213 -15.17 -47.74 39.26
N ASP A 214 -15.59 -46.79 38.44
CA ASP A 214 -16.31 -47.03 37.18
C ASP A 214 -16.07 -45.83 36.23
N LEU A 215 -15.27 -46.05 35.17
CA LEU A 215 -15.19 -45.31 33.88
C LEU A 215 -15.16 -43.76 33.83
N HIS A 216 -14.86 -43.03 34.91
CA HIS A 216 -14.86 -41.56 34.89
C HIS A 216 -13.62 -40.92 35.55
N THR A 217 -12.91 -40.07 34.80
CA THR A 217 -11.85 -39.19 35.30
C THR A 217 -12.29 -37.73 35.12
N ASP A 218 -12.81 -37.10 36.18
CA ASP A 218 -13.10 -35.66 36.17
C ASP A 218 -11.87 -34.88 36.66
N TYR A 219 -11.41 -33.93 35.86
CA TYR A 219 -10.33 -33.01 36.22
C TYR A 219 -10.95 -31.83 36.99
N ASP A 220 -11.13 -31.97 38.30
CA ASP A 220 -11.82 -30.95 39.12
C ASP A 220 -10.78 -30.06 39.84
N PRO A 221 -10.45 -28.86 39.31
CA PRO A 221 -9.51 -27.95 39.95
C PRO A 221 -10.11 -27.38 41.24
N VAL A 222 -9.46 -27.65 42.39
CA VAL A 222 -9.87 -27.08 43.67
C VAL A 222 -8.98 -25.88 43.98
N GLY A 223 -9.56 -24.68 44.01
CA GLY A 223 -8.82 -23.45 44.32
C GLY A 223 -9.64 -22.18 44.23
N HIS A 224 -9.16 -21.12 44.90
CA HIS A 224 -9.78 -19.79 44.89
C HIS A 224 -9.87 -19.20 43.48
N THR A 225 -8.97 -19.62 42.57
CA THR A 225 -8.89 -19.20 41.17
C THR A 225 -10.17 -19.45 40.38
N ILE A 226 -10.81 -20.62 40.55
CA ILE A 226 -12.06 -20.95 39.85
C ILE A 226 -13.20 -20.03 40.28
N HIS A 227 -13.27 -19.72 41.58
CA HIS A 227 -14.27 -18.80 42.11
C HIS A 227 -14.07 -17.37 41.61
N ILE A 228 -12.83 -16.87 41.55
CA ILE A 228 -12.58 -15.52 41.02
C ILE A 228 -12.95 -15.43 39.54
N ALA A 229 -12.60 -16.41 38.71
CA ALA A 229 -12.94 -16.41 37.28
C ALA A 229 -14.46 -16.37 37.05
N SER A 230 -15.22 -17.20 37.78
CA SER A 230 -16.70 -17.16 37.74
C SER A 230 -17.27 -15.82 38.20
N ARG A 231 -16.61 -15.13 39.15
CA ARG A 231 -17.06 -13.80 39.58
C ARG A 231 -16.72 -12.71 38.58
N MET A 232 -15.61 -12.82 37.85
CA MET A 232 -15.32 -11.92 36.73
C MET A 232 -16.40 -12.03 35.64
N GLU A 233 -16.88 -13.25 35.38
CA GLU A 233 -17.98 -13.50 34.43
C GLU A 233 -19.29 -12.89 34.94
N GLY A 234 -19.63 -13.14 36.22
CA GLY A 234 -20.88 -12.64 36.79
C GLY A 234 -20.99 -11.12 36.90
N ILE A 235 -19.88 -10.38 36.90
CA ILE A 235 -19.87 -8.90 36.85
C ILE A 235 -19.66 -8.34 35.44
N ALA A 236 -19.39 -9.19 34.44
CA ALA A 236 -19.23 -8.79 33.06
C ALA A 236 -20.58 -8.38 32.46
N THR A 237 -20.58 -7.25 31.74
CA THR A 237 -21.75 -6.86 30.94
C THR A 237 -21.90 -7.79 29.74
N PRO A 238 -23.12 -7.94 29.16
CA PRO A 238 -23.31 -8.72 27.94
C PRO A 238 -22.33 -8.31 26.84
N ALA A 239 -21.77 -9.28 26.13
CA ALA A 239 -20.73 -9.12 25.09
C ALA A 239 -19.37 -8.56 25.57
N SER A 240 -19.11 -8.55 26.88
CA SER A 240 -17.79 -8.15 27.43
C SER A 240 -16.98 -9.34 27.94
N ILE A 241 -15.66 -9.14 28.03
CA ILE A 241 -14.69 -10.08 28.59
C ILE A 241 -13.97 -9.37 29.73
N LEU A 242 -14.12 -9.86 30.96
CA LEU A 242 -13.45 -9.29 32.12
C LEU A 242 -12.34 -10.17 32.64
N VAL A 243 -11.24 -9.52 33.02
CA VAL A 243 -10.06 -10.17 33.57
C VAL A 243 -9.63 -9.53 34.88
N SER A 244 -9.05 -10.36 35.74
CA SER A 244 -8.34 -9.89 36.93
C SER A 244 -6.96 -9.31 36.61
N GLU A 245 -6.39 -8.56 37.57
CA GLU A 245 -5.03 -8.01 37.48
C GLU A 245 -3.94 -9.06 37.18
N SER A 246 -4.04 -10.28 37.72
CA SER A 246 -3.04 -11.33 37.48
C SER A 246 -3.00 -11.77 36.02
N THR A 247 -4.17 -11.91 35.39
CA THR A 247 -4.28 -12.21 33.95
C THR A 247 -3.82 -11.02 33.11
N HIS A 248 -4.19 -9.79 33.50
CA HIS A 248 -3.74 -8.57 32.82
C HIS A 248 -2.20 -8.47 32.79
N LYS A 249 -1.51 -8.65 33.92
CA LYS A 249 -0.03 -8.56 33.97
C LYS A 249 0.69 -9.55 33.05
N LEU A 250 0.13 -10.75 32.88
CA LEU A 250 0.70 -11.78 32.00
C LEU A 250 0.42 -11.57 30.52
N THR A 251 -0.52 -10.68 30.19
CA THR A 251 -1.02 -10.48 28.83
C THR A 251 -0.94 -9.03 28.36
N GLN A 252 -0.39 -8.16 29.21
CA GLN A 252 -0.13 -6.75 28.93
C GLN A 252 0.79 -6.63 27.70
N GLY A 253 0.39 -5.76 26.77
CA GLY A 253 1.06 -5.58 25.47
C GLY A 253 0.52 -6.48 24.35
N TYR A 254 -0.19 -7.57 24.67
CA TYR A 254 -0.82 -8.44 23.66
C TYR A 254 -2.29 -8.12 23.37
N PHE A 255 -2.97 -7.52 24.35
CA PHE A 255 -4.37 -7.13 24.29
C PHE A 255 -4.55 -5.69 24.78
N GLU A 256 -5.56 -5.01 24.25
CA GLU A 256 -5.98 -3.71 24.73
C GLU A 256 -6.96 -3.88 25.90
N PHE A 257 -6.71 -3.15 26.98
CA PHE A 257 -7.49 -3.26 28.21
C PHE A 257 -8.04 -1.90 28.63
N LYS A 258 -9.28 -1.89 29.09
CA LYS A 258 -9.90 -0.77 29.77
C LYS A 258 -9.97 -1.06 31.26
N ALA A 259 -9.30 -0.24 32.07
CA ALA A 259 -9.37 -0.37 33.52
C ALA A 259 -10.76 0.02 34.04
N LEU A 260 -11.40 -0.89 34.78
CA LEU A 260 -12.70 -0.65 35.42
C LEU A 260 -12.57 -0.25 36.90
N GLY A 261 -11.34 -0.22 37.43
CA GLY A 261 -11.04 0.12 38.82
C GLY A 261 -10.99 -1.10 39.74
N THR A 262 -10.89 -0.85 41.05
CA THR A 262 -10.86 -1.89 42.08
C THR A 262 -12.27 -2.28 42.49
N THR A 263 -12.62 -3.56 42.30
CA THR A 263 -13.95 -4.11 42.60
C THR A 263 -13.87 -5.07 43.79
N HIS A 264 -14.74 -4.87 44.78
CA HIS A 264 -14.90 -5.83 45.87
C HIS A 264 -15.67 -7.06 45.40
N VAL A 265 -14.96 -8.17 45.24
CA VAL A 265 -15.55 -9.45 44.84
C VAL A 265 -15.95 -10.23 46.09
N LYS A 266 -17.21 -10.68 46.16
CA LYS A 266 -17.74 -11.45 47.29
C LYS A 266 -16.89 -12.72 47.55
N GLY A 267 -16.26 -12.79 48.71
CA GLY A 267 -15.41 -13.92 49.13
C GLY A 267 -13.89 -13.70 48.95
N VAL A 268 -13.48 -12.55 48.42
CA VAL A 268 -12.08 -12.10 48.37
C VAL A 268 -11.89 -11.00 49.42
N ARG A 269 -10.80 -11.05 50.20
CA ARG A 269 -10.55 -10.09 51.30
C ARG A 269 -10.20 -8.69 50.78
N ASP A 270 -9.39 -8.62 49.72
CA ASP A 270 -8.91 -7.37 49.13
C ASP A 270 -9.68 -7.05 47.84
N ALA A 271 -9.87 -5.76 47.54
CA ALA A 271 -10.46 -5.33 46.28
C ALA A 271 -9.50 -5.67 45.12
N LEU A 272 -10.02 -6.28 44.05
CA LEU A 272 -9.23 -6.67 42.88
C LEU A 272 -9.37 -5.62 41.80
N ALA A 273 -8.27 -5.22 41.18
CA ALA A 273 -8.33 -4.43 39.95
C ALA A 273 -8.89 -5.29 38.81
N VAL A 274 -9.95 -4.79 38.16
CA VAL A 274 -10.65 -5.46 37.07
C VAL A 274 -10.42 -4.70 35.77
N TYR A 275 -10.20 -5.45 34.70
CA TYR A 275 -9.93 -4.91 33.37
C TYR A 275 -10.88 -5.55 32.36
N GLU A 276 -11.44 -4.75 31.48
CA GLU A 276 -12.21 -5.20 30.32
C GLU A 276 -11.26 -5.37 29.13
N VAL A 277 -11.33 -6.51 28.44
CA VAL A 277 -10.56 -6.76 27.21
C VAL A 277 -11.31 -6.11 26.06
N MET A 278 -10.71 -5.11 25.43
CA MET A 278 -11.31 -4.38 24.32
C MET A 278 -11.01 -5.03 22.97
N GLY A 279 -9.88 -5.74 22.87
CA GLY A 279 -9.43 -6.34 21.62
C GLY A 279 -7.93 -6.69 21.67
N LEU A 280 -7.34 -6.87 20.49
CA LEU A 280 -5.91 -7.11 20.33
C LEU A 280 -5.11 -5.81 20.55
N GLY A 281 -3.91 -5.92 21.13
CA GLY A 281 -2.98 -4.79 21.28
C GLY A 281 -2.14 -4.50 20.02
N ALA A 282 -1.41 -3.39 20.03
CA ALA A 282 -0.56 -2.95 18.91
C ALA A 282 0.72 -3.81 18.75
N MET A 283 0.70 -4.72 17.77
CA MET A 283 1.79 -5.54 17.20
C MET A 283 2.62 -6.46 18.11
N ARG A 284 3.17 -7.52 17.48
CA ARG A 284 4.25 -8.36 18.04
C ARG A 284 5.42 -8.38 17.05
N THR A 285 6.62 -8.10 17.52
CA THR A 285 7.87 -8.38 16.80
C THR A 285 8.37 -9.81 17.09
N ARG A 286 9.24 -10.35 16.24
CA ARG A 286 9.95 -11.62 16.48
C ARG A 286 10.59 -11.71 17.86
N LEU A 287 11.20 -10.60 18.28
CA LEU A 287 11.94 -10.54 19.51
C LEU A 287 11.05 -10.40 20.74
N GLN A 288 9.91 -9.70 20.63
CA GLN A 288 8.91 -9.63 21.70
C GLN A 288 8.24 -10.99 21.95
N VAL A 289 8.15 -11.85 20.93
CA VAL A 289 7.71 -13.24 21.10
C VAL A 289 8.80 -14.11 21.73
N ALA A 290 10.06 -13.96 21.30
CA ALA A 290 11.19 -14.64 21.92
C ALA A 290 11.42 -14.23 23.39
N ALA A 291 11.13 -12.97 23.75
CA ALA A 291 11.15 -12.46 25.13
C ALA A 291 10.25 -13.23 26.08
N HIS A 292 9.10 -13.70 25.59
CA HIS A 292 8.12 -14.44 26.39
C HIS A 292 8.59 -15.84 26.79
N ARG A 293 9.53 -16.43 26.04
CA ARG A 293 10.08 -17.78 26.29
C ARG A 293 11.41 -17.76 27.07
N GLY A 294 11.81 -16.60 27.58
CA GLY A 294 13.09 -16.40 28.25
C GLY A 294 14.21 -16.17 27.25
N LEU A 295 14.54 -14.90 27.03
CA LEU A 295 15.73 -14.55 26.28
C LEU A 295 16.99 -14.83 27.10
N ALA A 296 18.08 -15.20 26.43
CA ALA A 296 19.40 -15.21 27.05
C ALA A 296 19.68 -13.86 27.74
N ARG A 297 20.40 -13.92 28.87
CA ARG A 297 20.74 -12.75 29.67
C ARG A 297 21.36 -11.69 28.76
N PHE A 298 20.85 -10.46 28.83
CA PHE A 298 21.46 -9.35 28.13
C PHE A 298 22.81 -9.02 28.79
N VAL A 299 23.90 -9.20 28.05
CA VAL A 299 25.27 -8.99 28.53
C VAL A 299 25.96 -7.94 27.66
N GLY A 300 26.66 -7.01 28.34
CA GLY A 300 27.33 -5.89 27.67
C GLY A 300 26.36 -4.79 27.24
N ARG A 301 26.85 -3.88 26.38
CA ARG A 301 26.05 -2.81 25.73
C ARG A 301 25.45 -1.74 26.64
N GLN A 302 25.98 -1.62 27.84
CA GLN A 302 25.48 -0.65 28.81
C GLN A 302 25.71 0.79 28.33
N ALA A 303 26.84 1.06 27.66
CA ALA A 303 27.14 2.36 27.08
C ALA A 303 26.18 2.73 25.94
N GLU A 304 25.85 1.79 25.05
CA GLU A 304 24.90 1.99 23.96
C GLU A 304 23.47 2.20 24.49
N LEU A 305 23.05 1.44 25.49
CA LEU A 305 21.77 1.67 26.18
C LEU A 305 21.73 3.06 26.83
N GLU A 306 22.76 3.47 27.55
CA GLU A 306 22.83 4.79 28.17
C GLU A 306 22.72 5.93 27.15
N ARG A 307 23.34 5.78 25.98
CA ARG A 307 23.20 6.74 24.88
C ARG A 307 21.76 6.82 24.35
N LEU A 308 21.07 5.69 24.20
CA LEU A 308 19.66 5.67 23.79
C LEU A 308 18.76 6.37 24.83
N HIS A 309 18.98 6.13 26.12
CA HIS A 309 18.24 6.82 27.19
C HIS A 309 18.54 8.32 27.25
N ALA A 310 19.80 8.72 27.04
CA ALA A 310 20.16 10.12 26.95
C ALA A 310 19.47 10.82 25.76
N ALA A 311 19.39 10.15 24.61
CA ALA A 311 18.65 10.64 23.45
C ALA A 311 17.14 10.75 23.72
N LEU A 312 16.55 9.77 24.42
CA LEU A 312 15.15 9.82 24.84
C LEU A 312 14.87 11.03 25.74
N ALA A 313 15.71 11.28 26.75
CA ALA A 313 15.56 12.42 27.65
C ALA A 313 15.60 13.77 26.90
N LEU A 314 16.44 13.88 25.86
CA LEU A 314 16.46 15.06 24.99
C LEU A 314 15.16 15.19 24.18
N ALA A 315 14.67 14.09 23.61
CA ALA A 315 13.40 14.07 22.87
C ALA A 315 12.22 14.44 23.78
N GLU A 316 12.15 13.92 25.01
CA GLU A 316 11.12 14.27 26.00
C GLU A 316 11.11 15.77 26.32
N ALA A 317 12.30 16.40 26.36
CA ALA A 317 12.50 17.83 26.53
C ALA A 317 12.23 18.68 25.27
N GLY A 318 11.72 18.08 24.19
CA GLY A 318 11.38 18.75 22.92
C GLY A 318 12.54 18.89 21.94
N ARG A 319 13.67 18.21 22.17
CA ARG A 319 14.82 18.18 21.26
C ARG A 319 14.89 16.81 20.60
N GLY A 320 14.07 16.59 19.57
CA GLY A 320 13.94 15.29 18.94
C GLY A 320 15.27 14.75 18.42
N GLN A 321 15.44 13.43 18.50
CA GLN A 321 16.69 12.74 18.22
C GLN A 321 16.48 11.68 17.14
N VAL A 322 17.48 11.50 16.27
CA VAL A 322 17.55 10.39 15.32
C VAL A 322 18.73 9.51 15.72
N VAL A 323 18.46 8.25 16.06
CA VAL A 323 19.51 7.31 16.47
C VAL A 323 19.52 6.10 15.54
N ALA A 324 20.66 5.91 14.87
CA ALA A 324 20.91 4.80 13.97
C ALA A 324 21.78 3.74 14.63
N VAL A 325 21.33 2.48 14.64
CA VAL A 325 22.10 1.34 15.12
C VAL A 325 22.59 0.50 13.93
N VAL A 326 23.91 0.47 13.73
CA VAL A 326 24.55 -0.16 12.57
C VAL A 326 25.36 -1.36 13.03
N GLY A 327 25.24 -2.48 12.34
CA GLY A 327 26.06 -3.65 12.65
C GLY A 327 25.71 -4.88 11.81
N GLU A 328 26.57 -5.88 11.85
CA GLU A 328 26.42 -7.13 11.09
C GLU A 328 25.18 -7.94 11.50
N ALA A 329 24.84 -8.97 10.72
CA ALA A 329 23.77 -9.89 11.09
C ALA A 329 24.10 -10.62 12.41
N GLY A 330 23.13 -10.71 13.33
CA GLY A 330 23.27 -11.45 14.59
C GLY A 330 23.97 -10.71 15.75
N VAL A 331 24.48 -9.49 15.54
CA VAL A 331 25.20 -8.73 16.60
C VAL A 331 24.31 -8.15 17.71
N GLY A 332 22.99 -8.25 17.60
CA GLY A 332 22.04 -7.82 18.64
C GLY A 332 21.35 -6.47 18.43
N LYS A 333 21.28 -5.94 17.20
CA LYS A 333 20.59 -4.66 16.88
C LYS A 333 19.15 -4.59 17.41
N SER A 334 18.30 -5.53 17.00
CA SER A 334 16.91 -5.62 17.49
C SER A 334 16.85 -5.86 18.99
N ARG A 335 17.83 -6.60 19.55
CA ARG A 335 17.90 -6.86 21.00
C ARG A 335 18.14 -5.59 21.80
N LEU A 336 19.01 -4.71 21.32
CA LEU A 336 19.25 -3.42 21.95
C LEU A 336 17.98 -2.56 21.99
N PHE A 337 17.23 -2.48 20.88
CA PHE A 337 15.95 -1.74 20.83
C PHE A 337 14.90 -2.34 21.77
N HIS A 338 14.81 -3.66 21.87
CA HIS A 338 13.89 -4.30 22.81
C HIS A 338 14.24 -4.02 24.28
N GLU A 339 15.52 -4.10 24.66
CA GLU A 339 15.96 -3.77 26.03
C GLU A 339 15.75 -2.30 26.36
N PHE A 340 15.95 -1.41 25.38
CA PHE A 340 15.62 0.01 25.51
C PHE A 340 14.11 0.22 25.70
N LYS A 341 13.27 -0.36 24.82
CA LYS A 341 11.81 -0.25 24.87
C LYS A 341 11.22 -0.78 26.18
N ALA A 342 11.72 -1.91 26.67
CA ALA A 342 11.28 -2.48 27.94
C ALA A 342 11.49 -1.51 29.14
N ARG A 343 12.47 -0.61 29.04
CA ARG A 343 12.76 0.41 30.06
C ARG A 343 12.09 1.76 29.77
N SER A 344 11.79 2.09 28.51
CA SER A 344 11.14 3.34 28.09
C SER A 344 9.60 3.34 28.22
N GLN A 345 8.97 2.18 28.45
CA GLN A 345 7.50 1.99 28.42
C GLN A 345 6.66 2.89 29.36
N ALA A 346 7.26 3.59 30.32
CA ALA A 346 6.56 4.52 31.19
C ALA A 346 6.47 5.92 30.57
N GLY A 347 5.40 6.20 29.80
CA GLY A 347 5.03 7.57 29.41
C GLY A 347 5.30 7.99 27.96
N CYS A 348 5.70 7.08 27.08
CA CYS A 348 5.90 7.31 25.64
C CYS A 348 4.95 6.45 24.79
N LEU A 349 4.49 6.97 23.65
CA LEU A 349 3.81 6.17 22.63
C LEU A 349 4.85 5.60 21.66
N ALA A 350 4.97 4.26 21.64
CA ALA A 350 5.89 3.56 20.75
C ALA A 350 5.17 3.09 19.47
N LEU A 351 5.66 3.52 18.31
CA LEU A 351 5.20 3.12 16.98
C LEU A 351 6.33 2.37 16.28
N GLU A 352 6.12 1.09 16.00
CA GLU A 352 7.15 0.23 15.41
C GLU A 352 6.71 -0.36 14.07
N THR A 353 7.68 -0.49 13.16
CA THR A 353 7.50 -1.13 11.86
C THR A 353 8.81 -1.80 11.40
N PHE A 354 8.70 -2.79 10.52
CA PHE A 354 9.80 -3.65 10.12
C PHE A 354 9.80 -3.81 8.61
N SER A 355 11.00 -3.82 8.03
CA SER A 355 11.17 -4.20 6.64
C SER A 355 11.30 -5.73 6.51
N VAL A 356 10.69 -6.32 5.50
CA VAL A 356 10.80 -7.75 5.17
C VAL A 356 11.68 -7.95 3.95
N SER A 357 12.35 -9.11 3.81
CA SER A 357 13.35 -9.34 2.75
C SER A 357 12.82 -9.19 1.32
N HIS A 358 11.51 -9.37 1.11
CA HIS A 358 10.79 -9.09 -0.16
C HIS A 358 10.06 -7.73 -0.16
N GLY A 359 10.16 -6.95 0.91
CA GLY A 359 9.43 -5.71 1.17
C GLY A 359 9.76 -4.58 0.20
N LYS A 360 10.94 -4.61 -0.44
CA LYS A 360 11.31 -3.66 -1.51
C LYS A 360 10.31 -3.64 -2.68
N ALA A 361 9.50 -4.69 -2.83
CA ALA A 361 8.47 -4.78 -3.87
C ALA A 361 7.13 -4.13 -3.49
N PHE A 362 7.02 -3.56 -2.28
CA PHE A 362 5.77 -3.03 -1.73
C PHE A 362 5.97 -1.58 -1.31
N ALA A 363 5.55 -0.64 -2.16
CA ALA A 363 5.61 0.78 -1.84
C ALA A 363 4.80 1.10 -0.57
N TYR A 364 5.43 1.83 0.34
CA TYR A 364 4.84 2.31 1.60
C TYR A 364 4.44 1.21 2.60
N LEU A 365 4.80 -0.06 2.40
CA LEU A 365 4.31 -1.12 3.29
C LEU A 365 4.65 -0.87 4.77
N PRO A 366 5.90 -0.54 5.15
CA PRO A 366 6.21 -0.24 6.54
C PRO A 366 5.44 0.96 7.09
N LEU A 367 5.13 1.96 6.25
CA LEU A 367 4.35 3.13 6.63
C LEU A 367 2.87 2.83 6.79
N ILE A 368 2.29 2.04 5.89
CA ILE A 368 0.91 1.60 5.98
C ILE A 368 0.72 0.80 7.27
N GLU A 369 1.64 -0.10 7.60
CA GLU A 369 1.59 -0.88 8.84
C GLU A 369 1.75 0.01 10.09
N LEU A 370 2.67 0.99 10.05
CA LEU A 370 2.82 1.97 11.13
C LEU A 370 1.54 2.78 11.34
N LEU A 371 0.88 3.24 10.27
CA LEU A 371 -0.36 4.01 10.33
C LEU A 371 -1.55 3.14 10.77
N LYS A 372 -1.66 1.91 10.28
CA LYS A 372 -2.69 0.96 10.74
C LYS A 372 -2.57 0.72 12.24
N ASN A 373 -1.35 0.54 12.75
CA ASN A 373 -1.11 0.41 14.20
C ASN A 373 -1.56 1.66 14.95
N TYR A 374 -1.14 2.84 14.47
CA TYR A 374 -1.48 4.11 15.09
C TYR A 374 -3.01 4.37 15.12
N PHE A 375 -3.72 4.06 14.04
CA PHE A 375 -5.18 4.21 13.93
C PHE A 375 -5.97 2.99 14.44
N GLN A 376 -5.30 1.95 14.94
CA GLN A 376 -5.91 0.69 15.37
C GLN A 376 -6.79 0.03 14.28
N ILE A 377 -6.31 0.01 13.03
CA ILE A 377 -6.98 -0.61 11.89
C ILE A 377 -6.59 -2.09 11.80
N THR A 378 -7.57 -2.98 11.74
CA THR A 378 -7.36 -4.43 11.65
C THR A 378 -7.84 -5.00 10.32
N ALA A 379 -7.44 -6.24 10.01
CA ALA A 379 -7.85 -6.94 8.78
C ALA A 379 -9.36 -7.23 8.69
N GLN A 380 -10.13 -6.99 9.75
CA GLN A 380 -11.59 -7.14 9.80
C GLN A 380 -12.34 -5.83 9.59
N ASP A 381 -11.65 -4.69 9.58
CA ASP A 381 -12.29 -3.39 9.38
C ASP A 381 -12.76 -3.23 7.93
N SER A 382 -13.99 -2.74 7.77
CA SER A 382 -14.49 -2.29 6.47
C SER A 382 -13.93 -0.92 6.11
N ASP A 383 -13.98 -0.55 4.83
CA ASP A 383 -13.58 0.79 4.35
C ASP A 383 -14.30 1.93 5.09
N ARG A 384 -15.53 1.67 5.55
CA ARG A 384 -16.26 2.63 6.39
C ARG A 384 -15.64 2.75 7.78
N SER A 385 -15.36 1.64 8.44
CA SER A 385 -14.78 1.63 9.78
C SER A 385 -13.37 2.23 9.79
N CYS A 386 -12.56 1.91 8.78
CA CYS A 386 -11.25 2.52 8.57
C CYS A 386 -11.36 4.07 8.52
N ARG A 387 -12.28 4.60 7.70
CA ARG A 387 -12.53 6.04 7.61
C ARG A 387 -12.97 6.68 8.92
N GLU A 388 -13.89 6.05 9.64
CA GLU A 388 -14.37 6.53 10.94
C GLU A 388 -13.23 6.58 11.97
N LYS A 389 -12.37 5.55 12.05
CA LYS A 389 -11.21 5.50 12.95
C LYS A 389 -10.19 6.59 12.64
N VAL A 390 -9.79 6.73 11.36
CA VAL A 390 -8.80 7.72 10.93
C VAL A 390 -9.31 9.14 11.18
N THR A 391 -10.55 9.43 10.76
CA THR A 391 -11.19 10.75 10.94
C THR A 391 -11.34 11.09 12.42
N GLY A 392 -11.90 10.16 13.21
CA GLY A 392 -12.12 10.36 14.65
C GLY A 392 -10.82 10.65 15.40
N ARG A 393 -9.76 9.89 15.12
CA ARG A 393 -8.46 10.07 15.78
C ARG A 393 -7.81 11.42 15.40
N LEU A 394 -7.78 11.77 14.11
CA LEU A 394 -7.20 13.03 13.64
C LEU A 394 -7.91 14.24 14.23
N LEU A 395 -9.25 14.26 14.18
CA LEU A 395 -10.03 15.40 14.68
C LEU A 395 -9.99 15.51 16.21
N THR A 396 -9.78 14.40 16.92
CA THR A 396 -9.54 14.41 18.38
C THR A 396 -8.18 15.02 18.73
N LEU A 397 -7.17 14.82 17.89
CA LEU A 397 -5.86 15.44 18.08
C LEU A 397 -5.90 16.95 17.80
N GLU A 398 -6.36 17.33 16.62
CA GLU A 398 -6.47 18.72 16.21
C GLU A 398 -7.34 18.89 14.98
N ARG A 399 -8.21 19.91 14.99
CA ARG A 399 -9.10 20.21 13.87
C ARG A 399 -8.34 20.63 12.59
N SER A 400 -7.17 21.25 12.72
CA SER A 400 -6.37 21.68 11.56
C SER A 400 -5.86 20.49 10.72
N LEU A 401 -5.82 19.28 11.30
CA LEU A 401 -5.42 18.06 10.60
C LEU A 401 -6.49 17.53 9.63
N GLU A 402 -7.71 18.07 9.65
CA GLU A 402 -8.78 17.71 8.72
C GLU A 402 -8.33 17.82 7.25
N ARG A 403 -7.51 18.83 6.92
CA ARG A 403 -6.94 19.01 5.57
C ARG A 403 -6.03 17.87 5.12
N HIS A 404 -5.49 17.08 6.04
CA HIS A 404 -4.58 15.98 5.77
C HIS A 404 -5.30 14.63 5.63
N LEU A 405 -6.56 14.54 6.08
CA LEU A 405 -7.37 13.32 6.06
C LEU A 405 -7.45 12.66 4.68
N PRO A 406 -7.68 13.38 3.56
CA PRO A 406 -7.78 12.74 2.24
C PRO A 406 -6.52 11.97 1.84
N TYR A 407 -5.32 12.47 2.16
CA TYR A 407 -4.05 11.85 1.77
C TYR A 407 -3.78 10.57 2.58
N LEU A 408 -4.11 10.59 3.88
CA LEU A 408 -3.97 9.42 4.76
C LEU A 408 -4.93 8.31 4.35
N LEU A 409 -6.20 8.65 4.08
CA LEU A 409 -7.18 7.69 3.59
C LEU A 409 -6.80 7.11 2.22
N TYR A 410 -6.30 7.96 1.31
CA TYR A 410 -5.83 7.52 0.00
C TYR A 410 -4.68 6.51 0.11
N LEU A 411 -3.68 6.77 0.97
CA LEU A 411 -2.57 5.83 1.21
C LEU A 411 -3.06 4.49 1.77
N LEU A 412 -4.06 4.53 2.65
CA LEU A 412 -4.71 3.35 3.23
C LEU A 412 -5.71 2.66 2.27
N GLY A 413 -5.76 3.05 0.99
CA GLY A 413 -6.63 2.45 -0.02
C GLY A 413 -8.10 2.84 0.07
N ASN A 414 -8.45 3.83 0.89
CA ASN A 414 -9.81 4.29 1.16
C ASN A 414 -10.11 5.58 0.40
N ILE A 415 -10.49 5.46 -0.88
CA ILE A 415 -10.73 6.63 -1.74
C ILE A 415 -12.19 7.09 -1.61
N GLU A 416 -12.40 8.38 -1.35
CA GLU A 416 -13.73 8.98 -1.42
C GLU A 416 -14.21 9.11 -2.87
N PRO A 417 -15.45 8.68 -3.19
CA PRO A 417 -16.05 8.93 -4.50
C PRO A 417 -16.07 10.44 -4.81
N GLY A 418 -15.48 10.84 -5.94
CA GLY A 418 -15.40 12.25 -6.35
C GLY A 418 -14.19 13.02 -5.81
N SER A 419 -13.25 12.37 -5.11
CA SER A 419 -12.00 12.99 -4.70
C SER A 419 -11.19 13.51 -5.90
N ALA A 420 -10.61 14.70 -5.78
CA ALA A 420 -9.66 15.26 -6.75
C ALA A 420 -8.24 14.66 -6.62
N LEU A 421 -7.99 13.83 -5.60
CA LEU A 421 -6.66 13.23 -5.40
C LEU A 421 -6.19 12.40 -6.59
N PRO A 422 -7.00 11.52 -7.22
CA PRO A 422 -6.55 10.74 -8.37
C PRO A 422 -6.09 11.57 -9.58
N THR A 423 -6.61 12.80 -9.73
CA THR A 423 -6.26 13.71 -10.85
C THR A 423 -5.12 14.68 -10.52
N MET A 424 -4.75 14.81 -9.24
CA MET A 424 -3.57 15.55 -8.79
C MET A 424 -2.28 14.92 -9.32
N ASP A 425 -1.28 15.75 -9.61
CA ASP A 425 0.07 15.27 -9.92
C ASP A 425 0.59 14.37 -8.82
N ALA A 426 1.19 13.26 -9.24
CA ALA A 426 1.57 12.22 -8.32
C ALA A 426 2.73 12.62 -7.40
N SER A 427 3.65 13.46 -7.87
CA SER A 427 4.77 13.93 -7.05
C SER A 427 4.28 14.85 -5.92
N ILE A 428 3.33 15.74 -6.23
CA ILE A 428 2.69 16.59 -5.22
C ILE A 428 1.84 15.76 -4.28
N ARG A 429 1.04 14.83 -4.79
CA ARG A 429 0.23 13.94 -3.94
C ARG A 429 1.10 13.13 -2.99
N ARG A 430 2.24 12.62 -3.46
CA ARG A 430 3.26 11.97 -2.63
C ARG A 430 3.77 12.92 -1.55
N GLN A 431 4.22 14.12 -1.93
CA GLN A 431 4.72 15.11 -0.98
C GLN A 431 3.70 15.46 0.10
N ARG A 432 2.44 15.75 -0.29
CA ARG A 432 1.35 16.05 0.66
C ARG A 432 1.00 14.87 1.55
N THR A 433 1.17 13.64 1.06
CA THR A 433 1.03 12.42 1.88
C THR A 433 2.16 12.32 2.91
N PHE A 434 3.40 12.60 2.53
CA PHE A 434 4.53 12.65 3.47
C PHE A 434 4.36 13.74 4.52
N GLU A 435 3.97 14.94 4.09
CA GLU A 435 3.66 16.07 4.98
C GLU A 435 2.50 15.72 5.93
N ALA A 436 1.45 15.05 5.45
CA ALA A 436 0.33 14.61 6.28
C ALA A 436 0.79 13.66 7.40
N ILE A 437 1.64 12.68 7.09
CA ILE A 437 2.16 11.73 8.08
C ILE A 437 3.13 12.44 9.03
N ALA A 438 4.03 13.29 8.53
CA ALA A 438 4.97 14.03 9.36
C ALA A 438 4.24 14.99 10.31
N CYS A 439 3.25 15.74 9.82
CA CYS A 439 2.42 16.62 10.64
C CYS A 439 1.64 15.85 11.71
N LEU A 440 1.09 14.68 11.38
CA LEU A 440 0.44 13.79 12.33
C LEU A 440 1.39 13.40 13.47
N LEU A 441 2.58 12.88 13.14
CA LEU A 441 3.56 12.44 14.13
C LEU A 441 4.07 13.61 14.98
N VAL A 442 4.43 14.74 14.36
CA VAL A 442 4.87 15.95 15.08
C VAL A 442 3.77 16.45 16.01
N ARG A 443 2.51 16.47 15.56
CA ARG A 443 1.40 16.95 16.38
C ARG A 443 1.08 16.02 17.54
N GLU A 444 1.08 14.71 17.32
CA GLU A 444 0.93 13.71 18.38
C GLU A 444 2.07 13.85 19.41
N SER A 445 3.31 14.14 18.97
CA SER A 445 4.46 14.32 19.87
C SER A 445 4.27 15.45 20.89
N GLN A 446 3.47 16.46 20.56
CA GLN A 446 3.17 17.56 21.48
C GLN A 446 2.30 17.10 22.66
N ASN A 447 1.45 16.08 22.46
CA ASN A 447 0.62 15.52 23.52
C ASN A 447 1.41 14.53 24.39
N GLN A 448 2.25 13.70 23.78
CA GLN A 448 3.07 12.69 24.45
C GLN A 448 4.34 12.40 23.65
N PRO A 449 5.49 12.10 24.27
CA PRO A 449 6.69 11.71 23.54
C PRO A 449 6.45 10.48 22.65
N LEU A 450 7.05 10.48 21.45
CA LEU A 450 6.96 9.38 20.50
C LEU A 450 8.28 8.66 20.33
N GLU A 451 8.23 7.34 20.42
CA GLU A 451 9.30 6.44 20.01
C GLU A 451 8.92 5.80 18.67
N VAL A 452 9.54 6.26 17.58
CA VAL A 452 9.24 5.79 16.22
C VAL A 452 10.37 4.87 15.76
N ILE A 453 10.08 3.59 15.55
CA ILE A 453 11.08 2.55 15.29
C ILE A 453 10.91 1.97 13.88
N PHE A 454 11.96 2.05 13.07
CA PHE A 454 12.06 1.35 11.79
C PHE A 454 13.22 0.36 11.82
N GLU A 455 12.92 -0.93 11.74
CA GLU A 455 13.93 -1.98 11.71
C GLU A 455 14.23 -2.49 10.29
N ASP A 456 15.47 -2.96 10.11
CA ASP A 456 16.01 -3.61 8.93
C ASP A 456 15.97 -2.73 7.66
N LEU A 457 16.48 -1.49 7.72
CA LEU A 457 16.37 -0.56 6.57
C LEU A 457 17.06 -1.06 5.29
N GLN A 458 17.97 -2.03 5.38
CA GLN A 458 18.53 -2.68 4.19
C GLN A 458 17.45 -3.29 3.25
N TRP A 459 16.25 -3.54 3.77
CA TRP A 459 15.10 -4.08 3.05
C TRP A 459 13.98 -3.06 2.79
N LEU A 460 14.20 -1.79 3.12
CA LEU A 460 13.21 -0.73 2.98
C LEU A 460 12.87 -0.46 1.51
N ASP A 461 11.60 -0.17 1.21
CA ASP A 461 11.20 0.30 -0.11
C ASP A 461 11.60 1.77 -0.33
N SER A 462 11.80 2.15 -1.59
CA SER A 462 12.31 3.48 -1.94
C SER A 462 11.39 4.63 -1.54
N GLU A 463 10.08 4.39 -1.48
CA GLU A 463 9.12 5.43 -1.11
C GLU A 463 9.10 5.64 0.41
N THR A 464 9.17 4.57 1.21
CA THR A 464 9.36 4.70 2.67
C THR A 464 10.71 5.32 3.02
N GLU A 465 11.77 4.98 2.28
CA GLU A 465 13.08 5.63 2.43
C GLU A 465 13.00 7.14 2.17
N ALA A 466 12.33 7.54 1.07
CA ALA A 466 12.10 8.95 0.76
C ALA A 466 11.32 9.68 1.87
N PHE A 467 10.32 9.02 2.47
CA PHE A 467 9.61 9.55 3.62
C PHE A 467 10.52 9.69 4.86
N LEU A 468 11.35 8.69 5.16
CA LEU A 468 12.27 8.78 6.31
C LEU A 468 13.21 9.98 6.18
N ASN A 469 13.74 10.22 4.98
CA ASN A 469 14.55 11.41 4.71
C ASN A 469 13.82 12.71 5.06
N LEU A 470 12.54 12.83 4.68
CA LEU A 470 11.70 13.97 5.03
C LEU A 470 11.39 14.04 6.54
N LEU A 471 11.10 12.90 7.17
CA LEU A 471 10.77 12.85 8.60
C LEU A 471 11.95 13.31 9.46
N VAL A 472 13.18 12.92 9.11
CA VAL A 472 14.41 13.33 9.81
C VAL A 472 14.53 14.86 9.91
N ASP A 473 14.05 15.61 8.90
CA ASP A 473 14.03 17.08 8.93
C ASP A 473 12.97 17.67 9.87
N HIS A 474 11.93 16.92 10.21
CA HIS A 474 10.85 17.35 11.10
C HIS A 474 11.09 16.99 12.58
N VAL A 475 12.07 16.12 12.86
CA VAL A 475 12.38 15.64 14.22
C VAL A 475 13.00 16.69 15.15
N PRO A 476 13.93 17.59 14.76
CA PRO A 476 14.72 18.40 15.71
C PRO A 476 13.90 19.21 16.74
N GLY A 477 12.71 19.70 16.35
CA GLY A 477 11.81 20.50 17.21
C GLY A 477 10.62 19.74 17.81
N ALA A 478 10.58 18.41 17.65
CA ALA A 478 9.47 17.57 18.09
C ALA A 478 9.87 16.70 19.28
N ARG A 479 8.90 16.19 20.04
CA ARG A 479 9.17 15.22 21.13
C ARG A 479 9.23 13.80 20.56
N ILE A 480 10.10 13.60 19.57
CA ILE A 480 10.22 12.36 18.81
C ILE A 480 11.64 11.82 18.95
N ILE A 481 11.77 10.54 19.29
CA ILE A 481 12.98 9.76 19.05
C ILE A 481 12.72 8.80 17.88
N LEU A 482 13.46 9.01 16.78
CA LEU A 482 13.43 8.15 15.61
C LEU A 482 14.58 7.14 15.71
N LEU A 483 14.22 5.87 15.92
CA LEU A 483 15.15 4.76 16.04
C LEU A 483 15.17 3.96 14.75
N VAL A 484 16.36 3.79 14.17
CA VAL A 484 16.53 3.04 12.93
C VAL A 484 17.67 2.04 13.07
N ASN A 485 17.54 0.85 12.47
CA ASN A 485 18.65 -0.10 12.43
C ASN A 485 18.89 -0.66 11.01
N TYR A 486 20.15 -0.91 10.69
CA TYR A 486 20.55 -1.42 9.37
C TYR A 486 21.92 -2.11 9.38
N ARG A 487 22.24 -2.77 8.27
CA ARG A 487 23.55 -3.36 8.00
C ARG A 487 24.50 -2.34 7.35
N PRO A 488 25.83 -2.46 7.51
CA PRO A 488 26.79 -1.48 6.99
C PRO A 488 26.70 -1.18 5.49
N GLU A 489 26.13 -2.10 4.71
CA GLU A 489 25.86 -1.97 3.27
C GLU A 489 24.73 -1.00 2.89
N TYR A 490 23.92 -0.55 3.85
CA TYR A 490 22.88 0.46 3.64
C TYR A 490 23.46 1.88 3.80
N SER A 491 23.16 2.76 2.85
CA SER A 491 23.70 4.13 2.79
C SER A 491 22.59 5.18 2.88
N HIS A 492 22.85 6.26 3.61
CA HIS A 492 21.96 7.42 3.74
C HIS A 492 22.78 8.69 4.05
N ASP A 493 22.20 9.88 3.89
CA ASP A 493 22.90 11.17 3.98
C ASP A 493 22.63 11.94 5.29
N TRP A 494 22.33 11.26 6.39
CA TRP A 494 21.93 11.91 7.66
C TRP A 494 23.11 12.37 8.53
N GLY A 495 24.33 11.93 8.22
CA GLY A 495 25.54 12.20 9.00
C GLY A 495 25.84 13.68 9.34
N PRO A 496 25.53 14.67 8.48
CA PRO A 496 25.79 16.08 8.78
C PRO A 496 24.84 16.73 9.80
N LYS A 497 23.78 16.05 10.28
CA LYS A 497 22.74 16.65 11.12
C LYS A 497 23.10 16.59 12.61
N ASP A 498 22.92 17.71 13.33
CA ASP A 498 23.29 17.83 14.75
C ASP A 498 22.48 16.92 15.69
N ASN A 499 21.26 16.52 15.30
CA ASN A 499 20.38 15.65 16.07
C ASN A 499 20.47 14.17 15.65
N TYR A 500 21.47 13.81 14.82
CA TYR A 500 21.71 12.44 14.39
C TYR A 500 22.86 11.81 15.19
N THR A 501 22.63 10.60 15.72
CA THR A 501 23.63 9.81 16.42
C THR A 501 23.73 8.41 15.82
N GLN A 502 24.94 8.00 15.42
CA GLN A 502 25.20 6.64 14.95
C GLN A 502 25.86 5.79 16.04
N LEU A 503 25.27 4.64 16.34
CA LEU A 503 25.79 3.61 17.23
C LEU A 503 26.25 2.42 16.40
N SER A 504 27.56 2.20 16.30
CA SER A 504 28.13 1.03 15.64
C SER A 504 28.25 -0.13 16.63
N LEU A 505 27.44 -1.17 16.43
CA LEU A 505 27.53 -2.41 17.19
C LEU A 505 28.56 -3.35 16.55
N GLN A 506 29.72 -3.41 17.19
CA GLN A 506 30.74 -4.44 16.96
C GLN A 506 30.30 -5.78 17.55
N PRO A 507 30.93 -6.93 17.27
CA PRO A 507 30.77 -8.15 18.08
C PRO A 507 31.08 -7.90 19.58
N LEU A 508 30.62 -8.77 20.48
CA LEU A 508 30.91 -8.62 21.91
C LEU A 508 32.41 -8.76 22.17
N GLY A 509 32.95 -7.90 23.04
CA GLY A 509 34.34 -8.01 23.48
C GLY A 509 34.58 -9.32 24.26
N PRO A 510 35.85 -9.73 24.46
CA PRO A 510 36.18 -11.01 25.11
C PRO A 510 35.50 -11.22 26.47
N ASP A 511 35.47 -10.17 27.32
CA ASP A 511 34.87 -10.25 28.65
C ASP A 511 33.34 -10.34 28.60
N GLU A 512 32.69 -9.59 27.70
CA GLU A 512 31.24 -9.63 27.51
C GLU A 512 30.78 -10.95 26.89
N ALA A 513 31.52 -11.44 25.89
CA ALA A 513 31.27 -12.73 25.25
C ALA A 513 31.47 -13.89 26.25
N GLN A 514 32.50 -13.82 27.10
CA GLN A 514 32.69 -14.77 28.19
C GLN A 514 31.53 -14.72 29.19
N GLY A 515 31.00 -13.53 29.49
CA GLY A 515 29.82 -13.34 30.32
C GLY A 515 28.57 -14.01 29.72
N LEU A 516 28.34 -13.83 28.42
CA LEU A 516 27.24 -14.49 27.69
C LEU A 516 27.41 -16.01 27.67
N LEU A 517 28.61 -16.51 27.31
CA LEU A 517 28.90 -17.95 27.33
C LEU A 517 28.80 -18.55 28.73
N THR A 518 29.07 -17.78 29.77
CA THR A 518 28.88 -18.21 31.15
C THR A 518 27.41 -18.31 31.51
N ALA A 519 26.58 -17.36 31.06
CA ALA A 519 25.13 -17.45 31.24
C ALA A 519 24.53 -18.65 30.47
N LEU A 520 25.03 -18.93 29.26
CA LEU A 520 24.55 -20.05 28.42
C LEU A 520 25.05 -21.42 28.93
N LEU A 521 26.34 -21.53 29.25
CA LEU A 521 27.00 -22.82 29.55
C LEU A 521 27.09 -23.14 31.05
N GLY A 522 27.23 -22.14 31.92
CA GLY A 522 27.51 -22.30 33.34
C GLY A 522 28.98 -22.15 33.72
N ASP A 523 29.28 -22.26 35.02
CA ASP A 523 30.59 -21.97 35.62
C ASP A 523 31.52 -23.19 35.80
N ASP A 524 31.15 -24.35 35.26
CA ASP A 524 31.97 -25.56 35.41
C ASP A 524 33.36 -25.39 34.77
N ARG A 525 34.42 -25.78 35.51
CA ARG A 525 35.81 -25.64 35.06
C ARG A 525 36.11 -26.44 33.79
N SER A 526 35.40 -27.54 33.55
CA SER A 526 35.53 -28.36 32.34
C SER A 526 35.17 -27.59 31.06
N LEU A 527 34.35 -26.54 31.16
CA LEU A 527 33.88 -25.75 30.02
C LEU A 527 34.86 -24.65 29.61
N VAL A 528 35.90 -24.34 30.39
CA VAL A 528 36.82 -23.22 30.09
C VAL A 528 37.47 -23.34 28.69
N PRO A 529 38.01 -24.51 28.27
CA PRO A 529 38.59 -24.63 26.93
C PRO A 529 37.52 -24.58 25.83
N LEU A 530 36.29 -25.01 26.12
CA LEU A 530 35.17 -24.91 25.19
C LEU A 530 34.73 -23.46 24.99
N LYS A 531 34.57 -22.68 26.07
CA LYS A 531 34.22 -21.26 26.00
C LYS A 531 35.24 -20.49 25.14
N ARG A 532 36.53 -20.79 25.31
CA ARG A 532 37.59 -20.22 24.47
C ARG A 532 37.48 -20.63 23.00
N LEU A 533 37.24 -21.93 22.73
CA LEU A 533 37.08 -22.42 21.36
C LEU A 533 35.86 -21.78 20.67
N ILE A 534 34.73 -21.64 21.37
CA ILE A 534 33.53 -20.97 20.86
C ILE A 534 33.84 -19.50 20.58
N LEU A 535 34.49 -18.78 21.51
CA LEU A 535 34.88 -17.39 21.31
C LEU A 535 35.80 -17.21 20.09
N ASP A 536 36.84 -18.06 19.96
CA ASP A 536 37.79 -18.01 18.84
C ASP A 536 37.12 -18.30 17.48
N LYS A 537 36.06 -19.11 17.46
CA LYS A 537 35.34 -19.48 16.22
C LYS A 537 34.20 -18.53 15.86
N THR A 538 33.60 -17.90 16.85
CA THR A 538 32.42 -17.03 16.68
C THR A 538 32.78 -15.56 16.64
N GLU A 539 34.01 -15.21 16.98
CA GLU A 539 34.53 -13.84 17.03
C GLU A 539 33.63 -12.90 17.84
N GLY A 540 32.96 -13.44 18.88
CA GLY A 540 32.09 -12.67 19.78
C GLY A 540 30.71 -12.32 19.21
N ASN A 541 30.27 -12.92 18.09
CA ASN A 541 28.91 -12.73 17.58
C ASN A 541 27.89 -13.44 18.51
N PRO A 542 26.99 -12.70 19.20
CA PRO A 542 26.06 -13.28 20.19
C PRO A 542 25.17 -14.38 19.62
N PHE A 543 24.55 -14.12 18.47
CA PHE A 543 23.69 -15.09 17.80
C PHE A 543 24.47 -16.34 17.42
N PHE A 544 25.68 -16.19 16.90
CA PHE A 544 26.52 -17.32 16.54
C PHE A 544 26.91 -18.18 17.76
N MET A 545 27.24 -17.54 18.88
CA MET A 545 27.56 -18.23 20.13
C MET A 545 26.37 -19.04 20.67
N GLU A 546 25.17 -18.44 20.69
CA GLU A 546 23.95 -19.14 21.10
C GLU A 546 23.69 -20.38 20.22
N GLU A 547 23.79 -20.23 18.90
CA GLU A 547 23.59 -21.32 17.94
C GLU A 547 24.63 -22.44 18.08
N VAL A 548 25.90 -22.11 18.33
CA VAL A 548 26.95 -23.11 18.59
C VAL A 548 26.67 -23.87 19.88
N VAL A 549 26.30 -23.18 20.96
CA VAL A 549 25.96 -23.83 22.23
C VAL A 549 24.76 -24.77 22.03
N GLN A 550 23.71 -24.30 21.35
CA GLN A 550 22.53 -25.12 21.05
C GLN A 550 22.91 -26.36 20.23
N THR A 551 23.76 -26.20 19.22
CA THR A 551 24.26 -27.32 18.38
C THR A 551 25.00 -28.37 19.22
N LEU A 552 25.81 -27.94 20.19
CA LEU A 552 26.57 -28.84 21.06
C LEU A 552 25.68 -29.58 22.07
N VAL A 553 24.59 -28.96 22.52
CA VAL A 553 23.55 -29.60 23.34
C VAL A 553 22.83 -30.67 22.51
N GLU A 554 22.46 -30.35 21.26
CA GLU A 554 21.82 -31.29 20.34
C GLU A 554 22.72 -32.50 20.00
N GLU A 555 24.04 -32.30 19.92
CA GLU A 555 25.02 -33.39 19.73
C GLU A 555 25.24 -34.27 20.96
N THR A 556 24.58 -33.98 22.09
CA THR A 556 24.87 -34.58 23.41
C THR A 556 26.33 -34.40 23.84
N ALA A 557 27.05 -33.43 23.25
CA ALA A 557 28.41 -33.07 23.66
C ALA A 557 28.39 -32.28 24.98
N LEU A 558 27.27 -31.58 25.25
CA LEU A 558 26.96 -30.93 26.52
C LEU A 558 25.82 -31.66 27.22
N LEU A 559 26.03 -32.01 28.49
CA LEU A 559 25.04 -32.66 29.35
C LEU A 559 24.64 -31.72 30.49
N GLY A 560 23.34 -31.61 30.79
CA GLY A 560 22.82 -30.76 31.87
C GLY A 560 21.66 -29.87 31.43
N GLN A 561 21.38 -28.85 32.24
CA GLN A 561 20.38 -27.82 31.95
C GLN A 561 21.07 -26.51 31.53
N PRO A 562 20.36 -25.59 30.84
CA PRO A 562 20.87 -24.27 30.50
C PRO A 562 21.56 -23.58 31.68
N GLY A 563 22.79 -23.08 31.47
CA GLY A 563 23.59 -22.44 32.52
C GLY A 563 24.23 -23.41 33.54
N CYS A 564 24.08 -24.73 33.37
CA CYS A 564 24.63 -25.77 34.25
C CYS A 564 25.12 -27.00 33.44
N TYR A 565 25.78 -26.77 32.31
CA TYR A 565 26.26 -27.85 31.45
C TYR A 565 27.61 -28.41 31.91
N ARG A 566 27.88 -29.65 31.49
CA ARG A 566 29.18 -30.33 31.58
C ARG A 566 29.53 -30.91 30.22
N ILE A 567 30.83 -30.99 29.94
CA ILE A 567 31.35 -31.56 28.69
C ILE A 567 32.08 -32.88 28.98
N GLU A 568 31.74 -33.95 28.25
CA GLU A 568 32.41 -35.25 28.38
C GLU A 568 33.50 -35.48 27.31
N LYS A 569 33.40 -34.83 26.14
CA LYS A 569 34.36 -34.95 25.03
C LYS A 569 35.44 -33.87 25.09
N ALA A 570 36.67 -34.19 24.69
CA ALA A 570 37.73 -33.20 24.61
C ALA A 570 37.35 -32.07 23.60
N PRO A 571 37.39 -30.78 23.98
CA PRO A 571 36.93 -29.68 23.13
C PRO A 571 37.59 -29.62 21.74
N ALA A 572 38.85 -30.06 21.62
CA ALA A 572 39.59 -30.07 20.35
C ALA A 572 39.04 -31.04 19.29
N LEU A 573 38.19 -31.99 19.68
CA LEU A 573 37.57 -32.96 18.76
C LEU A 573 36.20 -32.49 18.24
N LEU A 574 35.69 -31.35 18.72
CA LEU A 574 34.40 -30.81 18.29
C LEU A 574 34.55 -30.04 16.98
N HIS A 575 33.72 -30.36 16.00
CA HIS A 575 33.68 -29.63 14.74
C HIS A 575 32.73 -28.44 14.87
N ILE A 576 33.29 -27.25 15.13
CA ILE A 576 32.54 -25.99 15.14
C ILE A 576 32.76 -25.29 13.80
N PRO A 577 31.72 -25.15 12.95
CA PRO A 577 31.80 -24.39 11.71
C PRO A 577 32.29 -22.96 11.97
N THR A 578 32.98 -22.36 10.99
CA THR A 578 33.57 -21.02 11.12
C THR A 578 32.64 -19.89 10.68
N THR A 579 31.42 -20.19 10.25
CA THR A 579 30.43 -19.21 9.82
C THR A 579 29.06 -19.48 10.43
N VAL A 580 28.29 -18.41 10.68
CA VAL A 580 26.92 -18.50 11.20
C VAL A 580 26.02 -19.32 10.27
N GLN A 581 26.16 -19.12 8.95
CA GLN A 581 25.43 -19.90 7.95
C GLN A 581 25.82 -21.39 8.00
N GLY A 582 27.09 -21.71 8.26
CA GLY A 582 27.57 -23.09 8.38
C GLY A 582 27.00 -23.82 9.60
N VAL A 583 26.85 -23.14 10.74
CA VAL A 583 26.18 -23.73 11.92
C VAL A 583 24.70 -23.95 11.67
N LEU A 584 23.99 -22.98 11.10
CA LEU A 584 22.57 -23.16 10.76
C LEU A 584 22.37 -24.28 9.75
N ALA A 585 23.21 -24.38 8.72
CA ALA A 585 23.15 -25.46 7.73
C ALA A 585 23.38 -26.82 8.40
N ALA A 586 24.38 -26.94 9.28
CA ALA A 586 24.66 -28.18 10.02
C ALA A 586 23.50 -28.60 10.95
N ARG A 587 22.84 -27.64 11.62
CA ARG A 587 21.64 -27.92 12.41
C ARG A 587 20.48 -28.40 11.53
N ILE A 588 20.25 -27.74 10.39
CA ILE A 588 19.21 -28.14 9.44
C ILE A 588 19.48 -29.55 8.87
N ASP A 589 20.74 -29.89 8.58
CA ASP A 589 21.11 -31.20 8.04
C ASP A 589 20.89 -32.37 9.01
N ARG A 590 20.75 -32.10 10.31
CA ARG A 590 20.48 -33.10 11.34
C ARG A 590 19.01 -33.36 11.56
N LEU A 591 18.14 -32.47 11.08
CA LEU A 591 16.70 -32.71 11.14
C LEU A 591 16.36 -33.99 10.37
N PRO A 592 15.46 -34.84 10.90
CA PRO A 592 14.96 -35.94 10.10
C PRO A 592 14.27 -35.40 8.83
N LEU A 593 14.25 -36.22 7.78
CA LEU A 593 13.93 -35.77 6.43
C LEU A 593 12.60 -34.99 6.35
N ALA A 594 11.55 -35.47 7.03
CA ALA A 594 10.24 -34.82 7.02
C ALA A 594 10.25 -33.41 7.65
N GLN A 595 10.97 -33.23 8.76
CA GLN A 595 11.12 -31.93 9.43
C GLN A 595 11.99 -30.99 8.60
N LYS A 596 13.07 -31.49 8.00
CA LYS A 596 13.94 -30.71 7.10
C LYS A 596 13.15 -30.20 5.89
N GLU A 597 12.39 -31.07 5.23
CA GLU A 597 11.53 -30.71 4.09
C GLU A 597 10.46 -29.69 4.47
N LEU A 598 9.85 -29.86 5.66
CA LEU A 598 8.89 -28.89 6.17
C LEU A 598 9.55 -27.53 6.41
N LEU A 599 10.69 -27.47 7.10
CA LEU A 599 11.41 -26.21 7.37
C LEU A 599 11.81 -25.48 6.08
N GLN A 600 12.31 -26.21 5.08
CA GLN A 600 12.62 -25.67 3.76
C GLN A 600 11.37 -25.16 3.02
N THR A 601 10.24 -25.85 3.16
CA THR A 601 8.95 -25.42 2.60
C THR A 601 8.50 -24.12 3.25
N LEU A 602 8.52 -24.04 4.58
CA LEU A 602 8.19 -22.83 5.34
C LEU A 602 9.08 -21.65 4.92
N ALA A 603 10.35 -21.90 4.61
CA ALA A 603 11.29 -20.86 4.19
C ALA A 603 10.88 -20.19 2.86
N VAL A 604 10.25 -20.95 1.97
CA VAL A 604 9.68 -20.46 0.70
C VAL A 604 8.36 -19.74 0.92
N ILE A 605 7.51 -20.21 1.85
CA ILE A 605 6.24 -19.55 2.16
C ILE A 605 6.47 -18.11 2.65
N GLY A 606 7.40 -17.93 3.58
CA GLY A 606 7.75 -16.60 4.07
C GLY A 606 8.31 -16.58 5.48
N LYS A 607 8.31 -15.39 6.08
CA LYS A 607 8.83 -15.14 7.44
C LYS A 607 7.83 -15.55 8.53
N GLU A 608 6.55 -15.30 8.24
CA GLU A 608 5.39 -15.51 9.10
C GLU A 608 4.31 -16.13 8.23
N PHE A 609 3.61 -17.15 8.74
CA PHE A 609 2.68 -17.92 7.94
C PHE A 609 1.55 -18.50 8.81
N PRO A 610 0.27 -18.30 8.42
CA PRO A 610 -0.86 -18.87 9.12
C PRO A 610 -0.94 -20.38 8.90
N LEU A 611 -1.45 -21.10 9.90
CA LEU A 611 -1.58 -22.56 9.83
C LEU A 611 -2.37 -23.02 8.60
N SER A 612 -3.45 -22.31 8.22
CA SER A 612 -4.21 -22.59 7.00
C SER A 612 -3.36 -22.62 5.73
N LEU A 613 -2.39 -21.71 5.59
CA LEU A 613 -1.49 -21.63 4.45
C LEU A 613 -0.50 -22.79 4.45
N ILE A 614 0.07 -23.15 5.60
CA ILE A 614 0.97 -24.32 5.72
C ILE A 614 0.24 -25.60 5.32
N LEU A 615 -0.99 -25.80 5.83
CA LEU A 615 -1.81 -26.97 5.51
C LEU A 615 -2.05 -27.09 4.00
N HIS A 616 -2.38 -25.99 3.33
CA HIS A 616 -2.60 -25.99 1.89
C HIS A 616 -1.32 -26.27 1.10
N VAL A 617 -0.21 -25.60 1.42
CA VAL A 617 1.05 -25.76 0.68
C VAL A 617 1.65 -27.15 0.87
N THR A 618 1.61 -27.69 2.08
CA THR A 618 2.15 -29.03 2.38
C THR A 618 1.22 -30.15 1.94
N SER A 619 -0.09 -29.88 1.81
CA SER A 619 -1.14 -30.88 1.58
C SER A 619 -1.15 -32.01 2.63
N LEU A 620 -0.60 -31.75 3.82
CA LEU A 620 -0.62 -32.67 4.94
C LEU A 620 -1.91 -32.50 5.75
N ALA A 621 -2.46 -33.61 6.23
CA ALA A 621 -3.54 -33.57 7.21
C ALA A 621 -3.02 -32.98 8.54
N GLU A 622 -3.88 -32.24 9.25
CA GLU A 622 -3.49 -31.47 10.44
C GLU A 622 -2.90 -32.35 11.55
N ASP A 623 -3.41 -33.57 11.71
CA ASP A 623 -2.92 -34.60 12.64
C ASP A 623 -1.46 -35.01 12.38
N LYS A 624 -1.01 -34.95 11.12
CA LYS A 624 0.38 -35.23 10.74
C LYS A 624 1.28 -33.99 10.75
N LEU A 625 0.72 -32.82 10.43
CA LEU A 625 1.49 -31.58 10.36
C LEU A 625 1.84 -31.04 11.76
N ARG A 626 0.91 -31.07 12.71
CA ARG A 626 1.12 -30.53 14.07
C ARG A 626 2.32 -31.16 14.79
N PRO A 627 2.53 -32.49 14.77
CA PRO A 627 3.73 -33.10 15.34
C PRO A 627 5.03 -32.59 14.70
N LEU A 628 5.07 -32.43 13.37
CA LEU A 628 6.27 -31.92 12.68
C LEU A 628 6.56 -30.45 13.02
N LEU A 629 5.52 -29.63 13.15
CA LEU A 629 5.65 -28.25 13.61
C LEU A 629 6.13 -28.22 15.07
N ALA A 630 5.61 -29.09 15.94
CA ALA A 630 6.05 -29.22 17.32
C ALA A 630 7.51 -29.64 17.43
N ASP A 631 7.98 -30.56 16.58
CA ASP A 631 9.39 -30.95 16.50
C ASP A 631 10.28 -29.79 16.08
N LEU A 632 9.88 -29.02 15.06
CA LEU A 632 10.62 -27.83 14.61
C LEU A 632 10.61 -26.70 15.67
N GLN A 633 9.56 -26.61 16.48
CA GLN A 633 9.50 -25.70 17.62
C GLN A 633 10.40 -26.16 18.76
N ALA A 634 10.41 -27.47 19.08
CA ALA A 634 11.27 -28.05 20.10
C ALA A 634 12.75 -27.93 19.71
N ALA A 635 13.06 -28.00 18.42
CA ALA A 635 14.39 -27.74 17.86
C ALA A 635 14.67 -26.23 17.63
N ASP A 636 13.82 -25.33 18.13
CA ASP A 636 14.05 -23.88 18.13
C ASP A 636 14.18 -23.21 16.74
N PHE A 637 13.71 -23.86 15.67
CA PHE A 637 13.74 -23.26 14.32
C PHE A 637 12.59 -22.28 14.08
N ILE A 638 11.41 -22.63 14.58
CA ILE A 638 10.18 -21.84 14.45
C ILE A 638 9.52 -21.69 15.82
N TYR A 639 8.60 -20.75 15.93
CA TYR A 639 7.73 -20.64 17.08
C TYR A 639 6.28 -20.46 16.64
N GLU A 640 5.38 -20.84 17.53
CA GLU A 640 3.95 -20.62 17.36
C GLU A 640 3.60 -19.30 18.02
N ARG A 641 2.87 -18.49 17.27
CA ARG A 641 2.27 -17.26 17.70
C ARG A 641 0.76 -17.51 17.74
N PRO A 642 0.14 -17.48 18.93
CA PRO A 642 -1.30 -17.39 18.99
C PRO A 642 -1.67 -16.04 18.35
N ALA A 643 -2.31 -16.14 17.18
CA ALA A 643 -2.79 -15.03 16.38
C ALA A 643 -4.30 -15.19 16.17
N PHE A 644 -4.94 -14.13 15.69
CA PHE A 644 -6.38 -14.10 15.46
C PHE A 644 -6.62 -13.72 13.99
N PRO A 645 -7.43 -14.51 13.24
CA PRO A 645 -8.38 -15.52 13.72
C PRO A 645 -7.80 -16.94 13.90
N GLU A 646 -6.57 -17.18 13.46
CA GLU A 646 -5.91 -18.49 13.52
C GLU A 646 -4.46 -18.38 13.99
N VAL A 647 -3.90 -19.51 14.41
CA VAL A 647 -2.51 -19.62 14.85
C VAL A 647 -1.55 -19.35 13.68
N GLU A 648 -0.54 -18.54 13.94
CA GLU A 648 0.55 -18.25 13.00
C GLU A 648 1.85 -18.88 13.49
N TYR A 649 2.72 -19.24 12.55
CA TYR A 649 4.06 -19.69 12.83
C TYR A 649 5.06 -18.72 12.21
N ALA A 650 6.21 -18.58 12.85
CA ALA A 650 7.27 -17.72 12.36
C ALA A 650 8.64 -18.30 12.68
N PHE A 651 9.61 -18.01 11.81
CA PHE A 651 11.00 -18.38 12.06
C PHE A 651 11.57 -17.58 13.23
N LYS A 652 12.31 -18.26 14.13
CA LYS A 652 13.00 -17.64 15.26
C LYS A 652 14.02 -16.60 14.79
N HIS A 653 14.74 -16.91 13.70
CA HIS A 653 15.75 -16.02 13.10
C HIS A 653 15.58 -15.87 11.58
N ALA A 654 15.82 -14.66 11.05
CA ALA A 654 15.76 -14.39 9.61
C ALA A 654 16.78 -15.22 8.83
N LEU A 655 17.97 -15.38 9.41
CA LEU A 655 19.05 -16.12 8.78
C LEU A 655 18.72 -17.61 8.64
N THR A 656 17.95 -18.19 9.57
CA THR A 656 17.46 -19.57 9.47
C THR A 656 16.58 -19.76 8.23
N GLN A 657 15.65 -18.83 7.99
CA GLN A 657 14.82 -18.85 6.78
C GLN A 657 15.70 -18.76 5.51
N GLU A 658 16.67 -17.86 5.50
CA GLU A 658 17.56 -17.65 4.35
C GLU A 658 18.39 -18.91 4.05
N VAL A 659 19.03 -19.50 5.07
CA VAL A 659 19.84 -20.72 4.92
C VAL A 659 18.97 -21.90 4.49
N ALA A 660 17.79 -22.08 5.11
CA ALA A 660 16.85 -23.14 4.72
C ALA A 660 16.37 -22.97 3.27
N GLY A 661 15.98 -21.76 2.86
CA GLY A 661 15.52 -21.48 1.50
C GLY A 661 16.62 -21.59 0.44
N ASN A 662 17.84 -21.14 0.75
CA ASN A 662 18.99 -21.22 -0.17
C ASN A 662 19.59 -22.62 -0.26
N SER A 663 19.27 -23.53 0.68
CA SER A 663 19.67 -24.94 0.60
C SER A 663 18.87 -25.75 -0.44
N LEU A 664 17.77 -25.19 -0.97
CA LEU A 664 16.94 -25.85 -1.97
C LEU A 664 17.54 -25.71 -3.39
N LEU A 665 17.45 -26.79 -4.16
CA LEU A 665 17.69 -26.74 -5.60
C LEU A 665 16.67 -25.81 -6.28
N THR A 666 17.10 -25.12 -7.34
CA THR A 666 16.27 -24.15 -8.08
C THR A 666 14.92 -24.72 -8.52
N GLU A 667 14.89 -25.97 -9.00
CA GLU A 667 13.66 -26.64 -9.46
C GLU A 667 12.67 -26.88 -8.30
N ARG A 668 13.15 -27.40 -7.17
CA ARG A 668 12.31 -27.64 -5.98
C ARG A 668 11.82 -26.32 -5.39
N ARG A 669 12.67 -25.30 -5.33
CA ARG A 669 12.30 -23.96 -4.87
C ARG A 669 11.20 -23.35 -5.75
N GLY A 670 11.34 -23.48 -7.08
CA GLY A 670 10.31 -23.02 -8.02
C GLY A 670 8.97 -23.71 -7.81
N ALA A 671 8.95 -25.05 -7.64
CA ALA A 671 7.72 -25.80 -7.37
C ALA A 671 7.04 -25.37 -6.05
N LEU A 672 7.81 -25.06 -5.02
CA LEU A 672 7.29 -24.56 -3.74
C LEU A 672 6.71 -23.15 -3.85
N HIS A 673 7.34 -22.25 -4.62
CA HIS A 673 6.75 -20.95 -4.91
C HIS A 673 5.43 -21.08 -5.67
N GLU A 674 5.33 -22.00 -6.65
CA GLU A 674 4.08 -22.27 -7.36
C GLU A 674 2.96 -22.70 -6.41
N SER A 675 3.25 -23.68 -5.55
CA SER A 675 2.29 -24.21 -4.58
C SER A 675 1.87 -23.14 -3.56
N THR A 676 2.81 -22.31 -3.10
CA THR A 676 2.52 -21.18 -2.20
C THR A 676 1.56 -20.19 -2.84
N ALA A 677 1.82 -19.78 -4.08
CA ALA A 677 0.96 -18.84 -4.77
C ALA A 677 -0.46 -19.41 -5.00
N GLN A 678 -0.57 -20.68 -5.39
CA GLN A 678 -1.86 -21.35 -5.55
C GLN A 678 -2.64 -21.46 -4.23
N ALA A 679 -1.94 -21.69 -3.10
CA ALA A 679 -2.56 -21.72 -1.78
C ALA A 679 -3.09 -20.34 -1.36
N ILE A 680 -2.33 -19.27 -1.63
CA ILE A 680 -2.79 -17.88 -1.41
C ILE A 680 -4.04 -17.60 -2.25
N GLU A 681 -4.05 -18.00 -3.54
CA GLU A 681 -5.21 -17.84 -4.40
C GLU A 681 -6.48 -18.53 -3.86
N ALA A 682 -6.32 -19.77 -3.37
CA ALA A 682 -7.43 -20.56 -2.84
C ALA A 682 -7.98 -19.99 -1.52
N LEU A 683 -7.11 -19.66 -0.57
CA LEU A 683 -7.49 -19.19 0.76
C LEU A 683 -8.07 -17.77 0.71
N PHE A 684 -7.54 -16.90 -0.15
CA PHE A 684 -7.86 -15.48 -0.16
C PHE A 684 -8.56 -15.03 -1.45
N HIS A 685 -9.32 -15.91 -2.10
CA HIS A 685 -10.05 -15.63 -3.36
C HIS A 685 -10.86 -14.31 -3.36
N GLY A 686 -11.49 -13.94 -2.24
CA GLY A 686 -12.24 -12.68 -2.10
C GLY A 686 -11.40 -11.43 -1.86
N ARG A 687 -10.08 -11.57 -1.64
CA ARG A 687 -9.13 -10.52 -1.26
C ARG A 687 -7.80 -10.60 -2.04
N LEU A 688 -7.79 -11.22 -3.23
CA LEU A 688 -6.54 -11.39 -4.02
C LEU A 688 -5.82 -10.09 -4.34
N LYS A 689 -6.56 -8.98 -4.45
CA LYS A 689 -5.97 -7.66 -4.62
C LYS A 689 -4.98 -7.34 -3.49
N ASP A 690 -5.26 -7.74 -2.25
CA ASP A 690 -4.38 -7.45 -1.12
C ASP A 690 -3.04 -8.20 -1.22
N TYR A 691 -2.99 -9.30 -1.99
CA TYR A 691 -1.84 -10.18 -2.17
C TYR A 691 -1.20 -10.09 -3.56
N CYS A 692 -1.57 -9.11 -4.41
CA CYS A 692 -1.07 -9.06 -5.79
C CYS A 692 0.47 -9.04 -5.88
N SER A 693 1.13 -8.34 -4.96
CA SER A 693 2.60 -8.26 -4.94
C SER A 693 3.25 -9.57 -4.42
N ASP A 694 2.65 -10.25 -3.44
CA ASP A 694 3.10 -11.58 -2.99
C ASP A 694 2.96 -12.62 -4.11
N LEU A 695 1.79 -12.64 -4.76
CA LEU A 695 1.50 -13.52 -5.89
C LEU A 695 2.44 -13.25 -7.06
N ALA A 696 2.73 -11.98 -7.37
CA ALA A 696 3.72 -11.60 -8.37
C ALA A 696 5.12 -12.13 -8.02
N HIS A 697 5.53 -12.02 -6.75
CA HIS A 697 6.81 -12.53 -6.27
C HIS A 697 6.90 -14.05 -6.43
N HIS A 698 5.95 -14.81 -5.89
CA HIS A 698 5.97 -16.26 -5.94
C HIS A 698 5.89 -16.79 -7.39
N TYR A 699 4.97 -16.28 -8.23
CA TYR A 699 4.89 -16.73 -9.62
C TYR A 699 6.11 -16.34 -10.47
N SER A 700 6.78 -15.23 -10.15
CA SER A 700 8.05 -14.88 -10.81
C SER A 700 9.16 -15.88 -10.49
N HIS A 701 9.18 -16.42 -9.27
CA HIS A 701 10.18 -17.41 -8.83
C HIS A 701 9.80 -18.85 -9.17
N SER A 702 8.52 -19.14 -9.44
CA SER A 702 8.07 -20.47 -9.88
C SER A 702 8.34 -20.75 -11.36
N GLY A 703 8.56 -19.70 -12.15
CA GLY A 703 8.66 -19.81 -13.62
C GLY A 703 7.31 -19.83 -14.32
N ASN A 704 6.18 -19.67 -13.59
CA ASN A 704 4.85 -19.51 -14.17
C ASN A 704 4.68 -18.07 -14.70
N ILE A 705 5.29 -17.81 -15.85
CA ILE A 705 5.33 -16.50 -16.49
C ILE A 705 3.92 -15.91 -16.71
N PRO A 706 2.90 -16.65 -17.20
CA PRO A 706 1.56 -16.09 -17.41
C PRO A 706 0.95 -15.48 -16.15
N LYS A 707 1.01 -16.20 -15.01
CA LYS A 707 0.48 -15.68 -13.74
C LYS A 707 1.36 -14.57 -13.16
N ALA A 708 2.68 -14.70 -13.27
CA ALA A 708 3.61 -13.64 -12.85
C ALA A 708 3.29 -12.31 -13.54
N VAL A 709 3.08 -12.32 -14.86
CA VAL A 709 2.70 -11.14 -15.65
C VAL A 709 1.37 -10.57 -15.20
N ALA A 710 0.35 -11.41 -14.96
CA ALA A 710 -0.97 -10.97 -14.51
C ALA A 710 -0.92 -10.26 -13.15
N TYR A 711 -0.19 -10.82 -12.17
CA TYR A 711 -0.09 -10.24 -10.85
C TYR A 711 0.87 -9.04 -10.79
N LEU A 712 1.94 -9.00 -11.61
CA LEU A 712 2.75 -7.80 -11.78
C LEU A 712 1.94 -6.65 -12.40
N HIS A 713 1.02 -6.94 -13.34
CA HIS A 713 0.09 -5.93 -13.86
C HIS A 713 -0.81 -5.39 -12.75
N CYS A 714 -1.41 -6.28 -11.94
CA CYS A 714 -2.21 -5.88 -10.77
C CYS A 714 -1.41 -5.02 -9.79
N ALA A 715 -0.20 -5.44 -9.41
CA ALA A 715 0.69 -4.70 -8.51
C ALA A 715 1.07 -3.33 -9.09
N GLY A 716 1.34 -3.24 -10.40
CA GLY A 716 1.60 -1.99 -11.10
C GLY A 716 0.39 -1.04 -11.08
N GLN A 717 -0.82 -1.56 -11.27
CA GLN A 717 -2.06 -0.76 -11.16
C GLN A 717 -2.28 -0.24 -9.74
N GLN A 718 -2.00 -1.05 -8.72
CA GLN A 718 -2.08 -0.61 -7.31
C GLN A 718 -1.03 0.44 -6.98
N ALA A 719 0.20 0.29 -7.47
CA ALA A 719 1.25 1.28 -7.30
C ALA A 719 0.86 2.62 -7.94
N LEU A 720 0.24 2.59 -9.14
CA LEU A 720 -0.33 3.80 -9.77
C LEU A 720 -1.42 4.44 -8.90
N GLN A 721 -2.32 3.63 -8.34
CA GLN A 721 -3.36 4.08 -7.40
C GLN A 721 -2.82 4.61 -6.08
N ARG A 722 -1.54 4.37 -5.75
CA ARG A 722 -0.89 4.91 -4.55
C ARG A 722 0.12 6.01 -4.86
N SER A 723 0.20 6.47 -6.11
CA SER A 723 1.21 7.47 -6.54
C SER A 723 2.66 6.99 -6.35
N ALA A 724 2.89 5.67 -6.46
CA ALA A 724 4.22 5.09 -6.47
C ALA A 724 4.64 4.83 -7.93
N GLN A 725 4.92 5.90 -8.69
CA GLN A 725 5.23 5.79 -10.13
C GLN A 725 6.47 4.95 -10.41
N ALA A 726 7.52 5.12 -9.60
CA ALA A 726 8.77 4.36 -9.78
C ALA A 726 8.50 2.86 -9.66
N GLU A 727 7.69 2.48 -8.67
CA GLU A 727 7.32 1.09 -8.41
C GLU A 727 6.37 0.54 -9.47
N ALA A 728 5.41 1.33 -9.93
CA ALA A 728 4.55 0.98 -11.05
C ALA A 728 5.38 0.72 -12.33
N ILE A 729 6.32 1.61 -12.65
CA ILE A 729 7.23 1.46 -13.79
C ILE A 729 8.06 0.19 -13.63
N ARG A 730 8.56 -0.10 -12.42
CA ARG A 730 9.35 -1.31 -12.14
C ARG A 730 8.55 -2.59 -12.36
N HIS A 731 7.35 -2.70 -11.77
CA HIS A 731 6.48 -3.88 -11.93
C HIS A 731 6.07 -4.10 -13.39
N LEU A 732 5.60 -3.04 -14.06
CA LEU A 732 5.13 -3.11 -15.44
C LEU A 732 6.28 -3.41 -16.43
N SER A 733 7.45 -2.78 -16.23
CA SER A 733 8.65 -3.10 -17.03
C SER A 733 9.10 -4.54 -16.82
N THR A 734 9.08 -5.03 -15.58
CA THR A 734 9.42 -6.44 -15.26
C THR A 734 8.45 -7.40 -15.93
N ALA A 735 7.14 -7.10 -15.93
CA ALA A 735 6.14 -7.89 -16.64
C ALA A 735 6.38 -7.93 -18.16
N ILE A 736 6.76 -6.80 -18.77
CA ILE A 736 7.12 -6.72 -20.19
C ILE A 736 8.37 -7.55 -20.49
N GLU A 737 9.39 -7.52 -19.64
CA GLU A 737 10.61 -8.35 -19.82
C GLU A 737 10.31 -9.85 -19.68
N LEU A 738 9.46 -10.24 -18.72
CA LEU A 738 9.03 -11.63 -18.56
C LEU A 738 8.22 -12.12 -19.76
N LEU A 739 7.35 -11.29 -20.32
CA LEU A 739 6.58 -11.62 -21.52
C LEU A 739 7.46 -11.98 -22.73
N LYS A 740 8.65 -11.39 -22.88
CA LYS A 740 9.57 -11.72 -23.98
C LYS A 740 10.01 -13.18 -23.99
N ARG A 741 9.93 -13.87 -22.85
CA ARG A 741 10.26 -15.29 -22.71
C ARG A 741 9.12 -16.22 -23.14
N MET A 742 7.92 -15.70 -23.37
CA MET A 742 6.78 -16.48 -23.85
C MET A 742 6.81 -16.63 -25.39
N PRO A 743 6.29 -17.75 -25.93
CA PRO A 743 6.15 -17.94 -27.36
C PRO A 743 5.40 -16.78 -28.02
N ASP A 744 5.83 -16.40 -29.22
CA ASP A 744 5.14 -15.37 -29.99
C ASP A 744 3.77 -15.87 -30.43
N ASN A 745 2.72 -15.33 -29.82
CA ASN A 745 1.35 -15.65 -30.15
C ASN A 745 0.46 -14.41 -29.94
N PRO A 746 -0.78 -14.42 -30.47
CA PRO A 746 -1.68 -13.28 -30.32
C PRO A 746 -2.01 -12.92 -28.87
N GLU A 747 -1.99 -13.87 -27.95
CA GLU A 747 -2.27 -13.60 -26.54
C GLU A 747 -1.14 -12.81 -25.87
N ARG A 748 0.12 -13.19 -26.10
CA ARG A 748 1.31 -12.48 -25.59
C ARG A 748 1.32 -11.02 -26.03
N THR A 749 1.06 -10.77 -27.30
CA THR A 749 1.08 -9.42 -27.85
C THR A 749 -0.10 -8.57 -27.33
N ARG A 750 -1.27 -9.17 -27.07
CA ARG A 750 -2.39 -8.49 -26.37
C ARG A 750 -2.02 -8.10 -24.93
N GLN A 751 -1.30 -8.98 -24.22
CA GLN A 751 -0.80 -8.72 -22.87
C GLN A 751 0.27 -7.61 -22.86
N GLU A 752 1.24 -7.66 -23.79
CA GLU A 752 2.26 -6.61 -23.93
C GLU A 752 1.60 -5.25 -24.20
N LEU A 753 0.59 -5.21 -25.09
CA LEU A 753 -0.17 -4.00 -25.37
C LEU A 753 -0.87 -3.45 -24.12
N THR A 754 -1.55 -4.31 -23.36
CA THR A 754 -2.26 -3.92 -22.13
C THR A 754 -1.30 -3.33 -21.08
N LEU A 755 -0.12 -3.95 -20.90
CA LEU A 755 0.91 -3.44 -19.99
C LEU A 755 1.46 -2.10 -20.45
N ARG A 756 1.73 -1.92 -21.76
CA ARG A 756 2.24 -0.66 -22.31
C ARG A 756 1.24 0.48 -22.18
N LEU A 757 -0.04 0.21 -22.38
CA LEU A 757 -1.11 1.20 -22.16
C LEU A 757 -1.22 1.58 -20.67
N THR A 758 -0.90 0.66 -19.75
CA THR A 758 -0.84 0.94 -18.31
C THR A 758 0.45 1.69 -17.93
N LEU A 759 1.56 1.40 -18.60
CA LEU A 759 2.87 2.02 -18.36
C LEU A 759 2.94 3.46 -18.87
N GLY A 760 2.26 3.78 -19.97
CA GLY A 760 2.27 5.12 -20.59
C GLY A 760 1.96 6.25 -19.60
N PRO A 761 0.82 6.21 -18.87
CA PRO A 761 0.50 7.20 -17.84
C PRO A 761 1.54 7.30 -16.72
N ALA A 762 2.12 6.16 -16.31
CA ALA A 762 3.18 6.12 -15.29
C ALA A 762 4.43 6.89 -15.74
N LEU A 763 4.85 6.66 -16.99
CA LEU A 763 5.98 7.34 -17.62
C LEU A 763 5.72 8.83 -17.78
N MET A 764 4.51 9.22 -18.23
CA MET A 764 4.15 10.62 -18.40
C MET A 764 4.16 11.37 -17.06
N ALA A 765 3.65 10.76 -15.98
CA ALA A 765 3.67 11.35 -14.64
C ALA A 765 5.09 11.43 -14.05
N SER A 766 5.95 10.42 -14.27
CA SER A 766 7.28 10.37 -13.65
C SER A 766 8.38 11.08 -14.44
N ARG A 767 8.29 11.08 -15.78
CA ARG A 767 9.34 11.57 -16.69
C ARG A 767 8.89 12.80 -17.48
N GLY A 768 7.62 13.20 -17.36
CA GLY A 768 6.99 14.24 -18.17
C GLY A 768 6.37 13.70 -19.46
N GLN A 769 5.27 14.33 -19.90
CA GLN A 769 4.54 13.95 -21.11
C GLN A 769 5.39 14.00 -22.38
N ALA A 770 6.39 14.88 -22.43
CA ALA A 770 7.30 15.03 -23.56
C ALA A 770 8.54 14.11 -23.49
N SER A 771 8.60 13.12 -22.58
CA SER A 771 9.78 12.24 -22.46
C SER A 771 9.93 11.28 -23.67
N PRO A 772 11.15 11.04 -24.17
CA PRO A 772 11.41 10.00 -25.18
C PRO A 772 10.91 8.60 -24.77
N ASP A 773 10.87 8.28 -23.47
CA ASP A 773 10.35 7.00 -22.97
C ASP A 773 8.86 6.84 -23.27
N VAL A 774 8.09 7.94 -23.22
CA VAL A 774 6.66 7.97 -23.55
C VAL A 774 6.45 7.68 -25.03
N GLU A 775 7.25 8.32 -25.89
CA GLU A 775 7.23 8.10 -27.34
C GLU A 775 7.56 6.64 -27.68
N ALA A 776 8.65 6.10 -27.14
CA ALA A 776 9.08 4.73 -27.38
C ALA A 776 8.00 3.72 -26.93
N ASN A 777 7.38 3.94 -25.77
CA ASN A 777 6.33 3.08 -25.25
C ASN A 777 5.10 3.06 -26.16
N TYR A 778 4.57 4.23 -26.55
CA TYR A 778 3.37 4.28 -27.38
C TYR A 778 3.63 3.93 -28.85
N LYS A 779 4.83 4.18 -29.40
CA LYS A 779 5.24 3.67 -30.73
C LYS A 779 5.16 2.15 -30.77
N ARG A 780 5.70 1.50 -29.73
CA ARG A 780 5.62 0.03 -29.63
C ARG A 780 4.17 -0.43 -29.44
N ALA A 781 3.38 0.24 -28.58
CA ALA A 781 1.96 -0.08 -28.43
C ALA A 781 1.21 -0.01 -29.77
N LEU A 782 1.45 1.03 -30.58
CA LEU A 782 0.83 1.18 -31.90
C LEU A 782 1.25 0.06 -32.87
N ALA A 783 2.54 -0.27 -32.92
CA ALA A 783 3.03 -1.37 -33.75
C ALA A 783 2.38 -2.73 -33.38
N LEU A 784 2.12 -2.96 -32.09
CA LEU A 784 1.40 -4.17 -31.64
C LEU A 784 -0.07 -4.18 -32.07
N CYS A 785 -0.75 -3.02 -32.04
CA CYS A 785 -2.12 -2.88 -32.55
C CYS A 785 -2.20 -3.24 -34.04
N GLU A 786 -1.25 -2.74 -34.84
CA GLU A 786 -1.17 -2.98 -36.29
C GLU A 786 -0.94 -4.48 -36.61
N GLN A 787 -0.06 -5.15 -35.85
CA GLN A 787 0.22 -6.58 -36.02
C GLN A 787 -0.99 -7.48 -35.79
N GLN A 788 -1.88 -7.11 -34.87
CA GLN A 788 -3.04 -7.95 -34.49
C GLN A 788 -4.36 -7.53 -35.11
N LYS A 789 -4.39 -6.46 -35.93
CA LYS A 789 -5.64 -5.81 -36.37
C LYS A 789 -6.57 -5.48 -35.18
N GLN A 790 -6.00 -5.24 -33.99
CA GLN A 790 -6.79 -4.89 -32.80
C GLN A 790 -7.19 -3.42 -32.88
N THR A 791 -8.47 -3.18 -33.21
CA THR A 791 -9.06 -1.83 -33.31
C THR A 791 -9.33 -1.11 -31.97
N PRO A 792 -9.70 -1.76 -30.84
CA PRO A 792 -10.18 -1.00 -29.67
C PRO A 792 -9.08 -0.21 -28.96
N TYR A 793 -7.83 -0.69 -29.01
CA TYR A 793 -6.67 -0.08 -28.34
C TYR A 793 -5.81 0.79 -29.25
N ALA A 794 -5.96 0.65 -30.58
CA ALA A 794 -5.27 1.46 -31.57
C ALA A 794 -5.54 2.96 -31.34
N PHE A 795 -6.80 3.30 -31.04
CA PHE A 795 -7.21 4.66 -30.72
C PHE A 795 -6.42 5.24 -29.53
N SER A 796 -6.35 4.50 -28.41
CA SER A 796 -5.64 4.96 -27.21
C SER A 796 -4.14 5.13 -27.43
N ALA A 797 -3.49 4.20 -28.14
CA ALA A 797 -2.07 4.29 -28.46
C ALA A 797 -1.78 5.48 -29.40
N GLN A 798 -2.61 5.70 -30.42
CA GLN A 798 -2.50 6.84 -31.33
C GLN A 798 -2.76 8.17 -30.61
N LEU A 799 -3.74 8.22 -29.70
CA LEU A 799 -4.04 9.41 -28.93
C LEU A 799 -2.87 9.80 -28.00
N GLY A 800 -2.23 8.81 -27.37
CA GLY A 800 -1.02 9.02 -26.57
C GLY A 800 0.15 9.59 -27.40
N LEU A 801 0.40 9.04 -28.60
CA LEU A 801 1.40 9.58 -29.52
C LEU A 801 1.06 10.97 -30.03
N TRP A 802 -0.20 11.20 -30.43
CA TRP A 802 -0.67 12.51 -30.86
C TRP A 802 -0.43 13.55 -29.76
N ALA A 803 -0.78 13.23 -28.50
CA ALA A 803 -0.58 14.13 -27.38
C ALA A 803 0.90 14.44 -27.10
N PHE A 804 1.81 13.49 -27.34
CA PHE A 804 3.25 13.71 -27.28
C PHE A 804 3.72 14.67 -28.38
N TYR A 805 3.39 14.39 -29.65
CA TYR A 805 3.85 15.18 -30.79
C TYR A 805 3.24 16.58 -30.84
N GLN A 806 1.96 16.70 -30.47
CA GLN A 806 1.28 17.98 -30.32
C GLN A 806 1.99 18.86 -29.29
N LEU A 807 2.39 18.30 -28.15
CA LEU A 807 3.04 19.07 -27.09
C LEU A 807 4.45 19.54 -27.50
N ARG A 808 5.14 18.76 -28.33
CA ARG A 808 6.45 19.10 -28.90
C ARG A 808 6.39 19.91 -30.20
N ALA A 809 5.21 20.38 -30.59
CA ALA A 809 5.00 21.15 -31.82
C ALA A 809 5.52 20.45 -33.09
N GLN A 810 5.48 19.11 -33.13
CA GLN A 810 5.83 18.29 -34.30
C GLN A 810 4.57 18.03 -35.13
N TYR A 811 4.03 19.10 -35.72
CA TYR A 811 2.73 19.06 -36.36
C TYR A 811 2.72 18.24 -37.65
N GLU A 812 3.87 18.05 -38.31
CA GLU A 812 3.98 17.17 -39.49
C GLU A 812 3.66 15.71 -39.15
N ILE A 813 3.86 15.30 -37.89
CA ILE A 813 3.52 13.97 -37.39
C ILE A 813 2.15 13.98 -36.70
N ALA A 814 1.83 15.02 -35.92
CA ALA A 814 0.59 15.11 -35.17
C ALA A 814 -0.65 15.20 -36.08
N TYR A 815 -0.58 15.94 -37.20
CA TYR A 815 -1.74 16.11 -38.10
C TYR A 815 -2.19 14.78 -38.74
N PRO A 816 -1.32 13.97 -39.38
CA PRO A 816 -1.70 12.65 -39.90
C PRO A 816 -2.15 11.66 -38.81
N LEU A 817 -1.65 11.77 -37.57
CA LEU A 817 -2.17 10.99 -36.44
C LEU A 817 -3.60 11.38 -36.10
N GLY A 818 -3.92 12.68 -36.09
CA GLY A 818 -5.28 13.17 -35.91
C GLY A 818 -6.23 12.64 -36.98
N GLU A 819 -5.85 12.67 -38.25
CA GLU A 819 -6.66 12.12 -39.36
C GLU A 819 -6.95 10.62 -39.17
N ARG A 820 -5.95 9.84 -38.76
CA ARG A 820 -6.13 8.41 -38.44
C ARG A 820 -7.06 8.18 -37.25
N LEU A 821 -6.94 8.98 -36.19
CA LEU A 821 -7.85 8.93 -35.03
C LEU A 821 -9.30 9.18 -35.46
N LEU A 822 -9.53 10.17 -36.33
CA LEU A 822 -10.88 10.44 -36.84
C LEU A 822 -11.41 9.32 -37.72
N GLY A 823 -10.57 8.73 -38.58
CA GLY A 823 -10.93 7.54 -39.35
C GLY A 823 -11.40 6.39 -38.45
N LEU A 824 -10.62 6.04 -37.43
CA LEU A 824 -10.99 5.01 -36.46
C LEU A 824 -12.28 5.34 -35.69
N ALA A 825 -12.45 6.61 -35.29
CA ALA A 825 -13.64 7.03 -34.56
C ALA A 825 -14.92 6.99 -35.42
N LEU A 826 -14.80 7.30 -36.73
CA LEU A 826 -15.89 7.21 -37.69
C LEU A 826 -16.28 5.76 -37.98
N GLU A 827 -15.33 4.82 -37.93
CA GLU A 827 -15.62 3.39 -38.06
C GLU A 827 -16.39 2.85 -36.85
N THR A 828 -16.02 3.26 -35.63
CA THR A 828 -16.64 2.74 -34.40
C THR A 828 -17.92 3.45 -33.99
N GLN A 829 -18.13 4.69 -34.46
CA GLN A 829 -19.26 5.56 -34.11
C GLN A 829 -19.44 5.76 -32.59
N LYS A 830 -18.37 5.60 -31.80
CA LYS A 830 -18.42 5.81 -30.35
C LYS A 830 -18.33 7.31 -30.05
N PRO A 831 -19.32 7.92 -29.36
CA PRO A 831 -19.35 9.36 -29.12
C PRO A 831 -18.07 9.91 -28.45
N LYS A 832 -17.51 9.16 -27.49
CA LYS A 832 -16.26 9.56 -26.80
C LYS A 832 -15.04 9.58 -27.74
N GLN A 833 -14.91 8.59 -28.63
CA GLN A 833 -13.80 8.52 -29.59
C GLN A 833 -13.94 9.61 -30.65
N LEU A 834 -15.16 9.86 -31.13
CA LEU A 834 -15.44 10.96 -32.07
C LEU A 834 -15.07 12.31 -31.46
N ALA A 835 -15.50 12.58 -30.22
CA ALA A 835 -15.18 13.81 -29.52
C ALA A 835 -13.66 14.01 -29.38
N GLU A 836 -12.92 12.98 -28.96
CA GLU A 836 -11.46 13.06 -28.82
C GLU A 836 -10.74 13.24 -30.18
N ALA A 837 -11.19 12.56 -31.23
CA ALA A 837 -10.59 12.70 -32.56
C ALA A 837 -10.81 14.10 -33.15
N HIS A 838 -12.04 14.63 -33.04
CA HIS A 838 -12.33 16.01 -33.46
C HIS A 838 -11.54 17.02 -32.62
N ARG A 839 -11.38 16.79 -31.31
CA ARG A 839 -10.53 17.64 -30.45
C ARG A 839 -9.07 17.60 -30.90
N ALA A 840 -8.54 16.42 -31.19
CA ALA A 840 -7.15 16.25 -31.61
C ALA A 840 -6.83 16.98 -32.92
N ILE A 841 -7.64 16.76 -33.96
CA ILE A 841 -7.46 17.47 -35.24
C ILE A 841 -7.68 18.97 -35.04
N GLY A 842 -8.78 19.37 -34.37
CA GLY A 842 -9.12 20.78 -34.15
C GLY A 842 -7.99 21.56 -33.48
N ALA A 843 -7.39 21.02 -32.42
CA ALA A 843 -6.25 21.63 -31.74
C ALA A 843 -4.98 21.69 -32.62
N THR A 844 -4.77 20.70 -33.47
CA THR A 844 -3.60 20.66 -34.38
C THR A 844 -3.74 21.71 -35.49
N VAL A 845 -4.88 21.75 -36.18
CA VAL A 845 -5.11 22.69 -37.29
C VAL A 845 -5.26 24.14 -36.83
N PHE A 846 -5.69 24.34 -35.58
CA PHE A 846 -5.66 25.66 -34.94
C PHE A 846 -4.23 26.22 -34.90
N ARG A 847 -3.25 25.44 -34.44
CA ARG A 847 -1.83 25.84 -34.40
C ARG A 847 -1.23 26.08 -35.79
N LEU A 848 -1.68 25.32 -36.78
CA LEU A 848 -1.31 25.50 -38.18
C LEU A 848 -2.00 26.72 -38.86
N GLY A 849 -2.76 27.54 -38.11
CA GLY A 849 -3.42 28.76 -38.63
C GLY A 849 -4.65 28.50 -39.50
N LYS A 850 -5.18 27.27 -39.56
CA LYS A 850 -6.37 26.91 -40.35
C LYS A 850 -7.65 27.11 -39.54
N LEU A 851 -7.98 28.36 -39.23
CA LEU A 851 -9.00 28.74 -38.24
C LEU A 851 -10.41 28.20 -38.56
N ASP A 852 -10.86 28.28 -39.81
CA ASP A 852 -12.18 27.78 -40.22
C ASP A 852 -12.31 26.26 -40.05
N MET A 853 -11.25 25.52 -40.36
CA MET A 853 -11.22 24.07 -40.14
C MET A 853 -11.23 23.77 -38.64
N ALA A 854 -10.42 24.49 -37.86
CA ALA A 854 -10.36 24.33 -36.41
C ALA A 854 -11.75 24.52 -35.79
N ARG A 855 -12.45 25.59 -36.17
CA ARG A 855 -13.81 25.91 -35.70
C ARG A 855 -14.77 24.74 -35.96
N LYS A 856 -14.82 24.23 -37.20
CA LYS A 856 -15.72 23.12 -37.59
C LYS A 856 -15.48 21.87 -36.74
N HIS A 857 -14.21 21.49 -36.53
CA HIS A 857 -13.90 20.33 -35.71
C HIS A 857 -14.31 20.52 -34.25
N VAL A 858 -14.01 21.69 -33.68
CA VAL A 858 -14.33 22.02 -32.28
C VAL A 858 -15.84 22.09 -32.05
N GLU A 859 -16.61 22.69 -32.96
CA GLU A 859 -18.08 22.71 -32.89
C GLU A 859 -18.68 21.29 -32.92
N GLN A 860 -18.05 20.38 -33.67
CA GLN A 860 -18.50 18.98 -33.71
C GLN A 860 -18.29 18.25 -32.37
N VAL A 861 -17.26 18.61 -31.60
CA VAL A 861 -17.07 18.08 -30.24
C VAL A 861 -18.24 18.48 -29.32
N LEU A 862 -18.77 19.70 -29.50
CA LEU A 862 -19.87 20.25 -28.71
C LEU A 862 -21.24 19.72 -29.14
N ALA A 863 -21.40 19.35 -30.42
CA ALA A 863 -22.64 18.77 -30.94
C ALA A 863 -22.89 17.32 -30.48
N LEU A 864 -21.84 16.59 -30.09
CA LEU A 864 -21.95 15.20 -29.64
C LEU A 864 -22.57 15.12 -28.23
N GLN A 865 -23.84 14.67 -28.14
CA GLN A 865 -24.51 14.40 -26.86
C GLN A 865 -23.76 13.35 -26.04
N ARG A 866 -23.59 13.62 -24.73
CA ARG A 866 -22.89 12.72 -23.81
C ARG A 866 -23.84 12.29 -22.69
N PRO A 867 -24.02 10.99 -22.45
CA PRO A 867 -24.64 10.54 -21.21
C PRO A 867 -23.79 11.00 -20.00
N ASP A 868 -24.45 11.24 -18.87
CA ASP A 868 -23.77 11.49 -17.58
C ASP A 868 -22.65 10.46 -17.37
N PRO A 869 -21.46 10.85 -16.90
CA PRO A 869 -20.34 9.92 -16.82
C PRO A 869 -20.46 8.99 -15.60
N PRO A 870 -20.56 7.65 -15.77
CA PRO A 870 -20.02 6.73 -14.78
C PRO A 870 -18.50 6.63 -14.95
N VAL A 871 -17.82 6.59 -13.81
CA VAL A 871 -16.47 6.08 -13.49
C VAL A 871 -15.47 5.95 -14.65
N TYR A 872 -14.41 6.76 -14.57
CA TYR A 872 -13.13 6.71 -15.28
C TYR A 872 -12.84 5.40 -16.05
N ASP A 873 -12.79 5.49 -17.39
CA ASP A 873 -12.16 4.47 -18.22
C ASP A 873 -10.66 4.82 -18.36
N PHE A 874 -9.84 4.13 -17.58
CA PHE A 874 -8.38 4.30 -17.50
C PHE A 874 -7.69 4.20 -18.88
N LEU A 875 -8.32 3.55 -19.86
CA LEU A 875 -7.73 3.28 -21.18
C LEU A 875 -7.90 4.41 -22.20
N MET A 876 -8.80 5.38 -21.98
CA MET A 876 -9.18 6.38 -23.01
C MET A 876 -8.49 7.75 -22.83
N GLY A 877 -7.40 7.79 -22.08
CA GLY A 877 -6.69 9.03 -21.77
C GLY A 877 -7.38 9.79 -20.65
N TYR A 878 -6.56 10.34 -19.76
CA TYR A 878 -6.84 11.38 -18.77
C TYR A 878 -8.31 11.78 -18.72
N GLY A 879 -9.03 11.45 -17.65
CA GLY A 879 -10.47 11.73 -17.45
C GLY A 879 -10.83 13.22 -17.49
N ARG A 880 -10.57 13.82 -18.64
CA ARG A 880 -10.71 15.20 -19.04
C ARG A 880 -11.95 15.23 -19.90
N ASP A 881 -12.76 16.23 -19.71
CA ASP A 881 -13.92 16.47 -20.54
C ASP A 881 -13.51 17.16 -21.85
N PRO A 882 -13.52 16.49 -23.02
CA PRO A 882 -13.17 17.13 -24.29
C PRO A 882 -14.05 18.33 -24.64
N ALA A 883 -15.25 18.46 -24.04
CA ALA A 883 -16.12 19.61 -24.26
C ALA A 883 -15.56 20.87 -23.59
N VAL A 884 -15.00 20.75 -22.39
CA VAL A 884 -14.40 21.90 -21.67
C VAL A 884 -13.21 22.46 -22.46
N HIS A 885 -12.32 21.57 -22.93
CA HIS A 885 -11.22 21.95 -23.81
C HIS A 885 -11.73 22.56 -25.13
N ALA A 886 -12.73 21.92 -25.77
CA ALA A 886 -13.30 22.40 -27.03
C ALA A 886 -13.90 23.81 -26.88
N THR A 887 -14.73 24.06 -25.86
CA THR A 887 -15.31 25.38 -25.59
C THR A 887 -14.22 26.43 -25.35
N SER A 888 -13.17 26.08 -24.61
CA SER A 888 -12.03 26.98 -24.36
C SER A 888 -11.28 27.33 -25.65
N THR A 889 -10.97 26.32 -26.47
CA THR A 889 -10.31 26.53 -27.78
C THR A 889 -11.20 27.32 -28.73
N LEU A 890 -12.53 27.09 -28.71
CA LEU A 890 -13.48 27.83 -29.53
C LEU A 890 -13.48 29.32 -29.19
N GLY A 891 -13.43 29.67 -27.90
CA GLY A 891 -13.32 31.07 -27.48
C GLY A 891 -12.11 31.75 -28.12
N TRP A 892 -10.96 31.08 -28.14
CA TRP A 892 -9.75 31.61 -28.75
C TRP A 892 -9.86 31.73 -30.28
N ILE A 893 -10.35 30.69 -30.96
CA ILE A 893 -10.59 30.68 -32.41
C ILE A 893 -11.52 31.83 -32.83
N LEU A 894 -12.61 32.04 -32.09
CA LEU A 894 -13.58 33.09 -32.37
C LEU A 894 -12.96 34.48 -32.28
N TRP A 895 -12.02 34.70 -31.35
CA TRP A 895 -11.29 35.97 -31.31
C TRP A 895 -10.46 36.18 -32.58
N TYR A 896 -9.65 35.21 -33.03
CA TYR A 896 -8.88 35.38 -34.27
C TYR A 896 -9.79 35.64 -35.48
N LEU A 897 -10.95 34.98 -35.56
CA LEU A 897 -11.94 35.16 -36.63
C LEU A 897 -12.69 36.51 -36.58
N GLY A 898 -12.43 37.39 -35.60
CA GLY A 898 -13.07 38.70 -35.50
C GLY A 898 -14.40 38.74 -34.75
N MET A 899 -14.66 37.76 -33.88
CA MET A 899 -15.87 37.67 -33.03
C MET A 899 -15.51 37.73 -31.53
N PRO A 900 -14.96 38.88 -31.05
CA PRO A 900 -14.45 39.00 -29.68
C PRO A 900 -15.53 38.88 -28.58
N ASP A 901 -16.80 39.21 -28.87
CA ASP A 901 -17.88 39.10 -27.89
C ASP A 901 -18.35 37.67 -27.69
N GLN A 902 -18.45 36.92 -28.79
CA GLN A 902 -18.64 35.47 -28.72
C GLN A 902 -17.45 34.77 -28.05
N ALA A 903 -16.21 35.22 -28.32
CA ALA A 903 -15.01 34.69 -27.67
C ALA A 903 -15.09 34.82 -26.13
N ARG A 904 -15.46 35.99 -25.62
CA ARG A 904 -15.67 36.23 -24.18
C ARG A 904 -16.77 35.34 -23.62
N THR A 905 -17.89 35.22 -24.34
CA THR A 905 -19.03 34.39 -23.93
C THR A 905 -18.62 32.91 -23.80
N ARG A 906 -17.93 32.35 -24.80
CA ARG A 906 -17.43 30.97 -24.77
C ARG A 906 -16.40 30.74 -23.66
N SER A 907 -15.54 31.72 -23.38
CA SER A 907 -14.58 31.63 -22.27
C SER A 907 -15.29 31.51 -20.91
N HIS A 908 -16.34 32.32 -20.68
CA HIS A 908 -17.15 32.21 -19.46
C HIS A 908 -17.91 30.89 -19.36
N GLU A 909 -18.49 30.39 -20.47
CA GLU A 909 -19.14 29.08 -20.51
C GLU A 909 -18.17 27.95 -20.15
N ALA A 910 -16.96 27.97 -20.72
CA ALA A 910 -15.93 26.97 -20.42
C ALA A 910 -15.54 26.96 -18.94
N LEU A 911 -15.35 28.14 -18.33
CA LEU A 911 -15.08 28.26 -16.90
C LEU A 911 -16.24 27.77 -16.02
N ALA A 912 -17.49 28.05 -16.42
CA ALA A 912 -18.66 27.54 -15.72
C ALA A 912 -18.74 26.01 -15.78
N MET A 913 -18.46 25.41 -16.95
CA MET A 913 -18.37 23.96 -17.12
C MET A 913 -17.25 23.34 -16.27
N ALA A 914 -16.07 23.97 -16.25
CA ALA A 914 -14.92 23.50 -15.47
C ALA A 914 -15.14 23.61 -13.95
N ARG A 915 -15.92 24.60 -13.48
CA ARG A 915 -16.24 24.76 -12.05
C ARG A 915 -17.34 23.81 -11.57
N THR A 916 -18.27 23.46 -12.44
CA THR A 916 -19.38 22.54 -12.10
C THR A 916 -18.96 21.07 -12.12
N ARG A 917 -17.81 20.74 -12.74
CA ARG A 917 -17.25 19.39 -12.83
C ARG A 917 -15.84 19.39 -12.21
N PRO A 918 -15.62 18.77 -11.03
CA PRO A 918 -14.36 18.89 -10.31
C PRO A 918 -13.22 18.09 -10.99
N ASP A 919 -12.66 18.66 -12.06
CA ASP A 919 -11.40 18.22 -12.67
C ASP A 919 -10.43 19.41 -12.70
N ALA A 920 -9.44 19.35 -11.79
CA ALA A 920 -8.43 20.39 -11.63
C ALA A 920 -7.62 20.65 -12.90
N PHE A 921 -7.40 19.63 -13.74
CA PHE A 921 -6.67 19.79 -14.98
C PHE A 921 -7.41 20.69 -15.96
N ASN A 922 -8.71 20.41 -16.18
CA ASN A 922 -9.55 21.20 -17.07
C ASN A 922 -9.71 22.63 -16.54
N LEU A 923 -9.81 22.81 -15.22
CA LEU A 923 -9.85 24.15 -14.63
C LEU A 923 -8.56 24.94 -14.91
N ALA A 924 -7.38 24.36 -14.68
CA ALA A 924 -6.10 25.02 -14.97
C ALA A 924 -5.98 25.39 -16.46
N LEU A 925 -6.32 24.47 -17.37
CA LEU A 925 -6.34 24.73 -18.81
C LEU A 925 -7.29 25.89 -19.16
N CYS A 926 -8.54 25.84 -18.67
CA CYS A 926 -9.53 26.88 -18.91
C CYS A 926 -9.08 28.25 -18.42
N LEU A 927 -8.47 28.32 -17.24
CA LEU A 927 -8.00 29.59 -16.67
C LEU A 927 -6.90 30.22 -17.53
N VAL A 928 -5.95 29.42 -18.03
CA VAL A 928 -4.91 29.90 -18.97
C VAL A 928 -5.53 30.36 -20.28
N PHE A 929 -6.46 29.58 -20.85
CA PHE A 929 -7.11 29.93 -22.12
C PHE A 929 -8.00 31.17 -21.97
N ALA A 930 -8.65 31.34 -20.82
CA ALA A 930 -9.40 32.55 -20.52
C ALA A 930 -8.47 33.76 -20.41
N ALA A 931 -7.34 33.63 -19.72
CA ALA A 931 -6.32 34.68 -19.64
C ALA A 931 -5.80 35.08 -21.03
N GLU A 932 -5.58 34.13 -21.95
CA GLU A 932 -5.22 34.37 -23.35
C GLU A 932 -6.32 35.15 -24.10
N VAL A 933 -7.59 34.75 -24.00
CA VAL A 933 -8.70 35.49 -24.64
C VAL A 933 -8.78 36.93 -24.14
N HIS A 934 -8.59 37.15 -22.83
CA HIS A 934 -8.58 38.49 -22.24
C HIS A 934 -7.32 39.28 -22.63
N LEU A 935 -6.16 38.62 -22.78
CA LEU A 935 -4.93 39.23 -23.30
C LEU A 935 -5.16 39.72 -24.73
N CYS A 936 -5.72 38.87 -25.58
CA CYS A 936 -6.09 39.19 -26.95
C CYS A 936 -7.08 40.37 -27.05
N ARG A 937 -7.97 40.55 -26.07
CA ARG A 937 -8.87 41.70 -25.95
C ARG A 937 -8.23 42.94 -25.30
N ARG A 938 -6.96 42.84 -24.87
CA ARG A 938 -6.20 43.86 -24.11
C ARG A 938 -6.83 44.23 -22.76
N GLU A 939 -7.47 43.27 -22.10
CA GLU A 939 -8.12 43.42 -20.79
C GLU A 939 -7.16 43.04 -19.64
N VAL A 940 -6.14 43.89 -19.43
CA VAL A 940 -4.96 43.63 -18.57
C VAL A 940 -5.31 43.07 -17.18
N GLN A 941 -6.31 43.66 -16.50
CA GLN A 941 -6.68 43.25 -15.15
C GLN A 941 -7.28 41.83 -15.11
N LEU A 942 -8.12 41.48 -16.09
CA LEU A 942 -8.71 40.14 -16.17
C LEU A 942 -7.66 39.10 -16.57
N THR A 943 -6.73 39.43 -17.48
CA THR A 943 -5.59 38.55 -17.80
C THR A 943 -4.80 38.20 -16.54
N ARG A 944 -4.51 39.19 -15.70
CA ARG A 944 -3.81 38.99 -14.43
C ARG A 944 -4.57 38.07 -13.48
N GLU A 945 -5.86 38.34 -13.24
CA GLU A 945 -6.68 37.57 -12.32
C GLU A 945 -6.77 36.09 -12.72
N TYR A 946 -6.99 35.81 -14.01
CA TYR A 946 -7.05 34.44 -14.51
C TYR A 946 -5.67 33.76 -14.54
N ALA A 947 -4.60 34.49 -14.83
CA ALA A 947 -3.23 33.96 -14.76
C ALA A 947 -2.85 33.57 -13.33
N GLU A 948 -3.12 34.43 -12.34
CA GLU A 948 -2.87 34.14 -10.92
C GLU A 948 -3.71 32.93 -10.45
N ALA A 949 -4.98 32.84 -10.85
CA ALA A 949 -5.83 31.69 -10.56
C ALA A 949 -5.29 30.40 -11.21
N ALA A 950 -4.85 30.47 -12.47
CA ALA A 950 -4.23 29.32 -13.15
C ALA A 950 -2.96 28.87 -12.45
N MET A 951 -2.11 29.81 -12.01
CA MET A 951 -0.88 29.52 -11.27
C MET A 951 -1.18 28.86 -9.93
N SER A 952 -2.20 29.32 -9.21
CA SER A 952 -2.62 28.72 -7.93
C SER A 952 -3.04 27.26 -8.12
N VAL A 953 -3.97 26.99 -9.03
CA VAL A 953 -4.43 25.62 -9.32
C VAL A 953 -3.28 24.75 -9.83
N SER A 954 -2.46 25.26 -10.75
CA SER A 954 -1.37 24.49 -11.36
C SER A 954 -0.25 24.20 -10.37
N GLY A 955 0.08 25.13 -9.48
CA GLY A 955 1.07 24.93 -8.43
C GLY A 955 0.59 23.93 -7.36
N GLU A 956 -0.69 24.01 -6.98
CA GLU A 956 -1.27 23.06 -6.03
C GLU A 956 -1.43 21.64 -6.58
N GLN A 957 -1.65 21.51 -7.89
CA GLN A 957 -2.00 20.25 -8.54
C GLN A 957 -0.86 19.68 -9.39
N GLY A 958 0.23 20.41 -9.57
CA GLY A 958 1.47 19.96 -10.22
C GLY A 958 1.38 19.93 -11.73
N PHE A 959 0.87 21.01 -12.32
CA PHE A 959 0.78 21.16 -13.77
C PHE A 959 1.82 22.18 -14.28
N PRO A 960 3.10 21.79 -14.43
CA PRO A 960 4.20 22.72 -14.67
C PRO A 960 4.03 23.54 -15.96
N ILE A 961 3.41 22.96 -16.99
CA ILE A 961 3.14 23.63 -18.26
C ILE A 961 2.19 24.82 -18.07
N TYR A 962 1.09 24.63 -17.34
CA TYR A 962 0.11 25.71 -17.09
C TYR A 962 0.60 26.70 -16.02
N LEU A 963 1.43 26.26 -15.09
CA LEU A 963 2.12 27.15 -14.15
C LEU A 963 3.08 28.10 -14.90
N ALA A 964 3.91 27.54 -15.78
CA ALA A 964 4.84 28.30 -16.61
C ALA A 964 4.10 29.26 -17.55
N TRP A 965 3.04 28.79 -18.23
CA TRP A 965 2.24 29.62 -19.12
C TRP A 965 1.52 30.76 -18.36
N GLY A 966 0.90 30.47 -17.22
CA GLY A 966 0.31 31.49 -16.34
C GLY A 966 1.34 32.52 -15.88
N THR A 967 2.58 32.10 -15.60
CA THR A 967 3.68 33.00 -15.21
C THR A 967 4.04 33.99 -16.33
N VAL A 968 4.04 33.53 -17.59
CA VAL A 968 4.24 34.41 -18.75
C VAL A 968 3.10 35.44 -18.86
N LEU A 969 1.85 35.01 -18.74
CA LEU A 969 0.68 35.88 -18.86
C LEU A 969 0.63 36.93 -17.74
N LEU A 970 1.00 36.54 -16.51
CA LEU A 970 1.17 37.49 -15.40
C LEU A 970 2.28 38.50 -15.70
N GLY A 971 3.41 38.04 -16.25
CA GLY A 971 4.52 38.92 -16.63
C GLY A 971 4.13 39.95 -17.69
N TRP A 972 3.33 39.55 -18.69
CA TRP A 972 2.77 40.47 -19.68
C TRP A 972 1.85 41.51 -19.03
N ALA A 973 0.93 41.09 -18.15
CA ALA A 973 0.02 42.01 -17.48
C ALA A 973 0.76 43.02 -16.57
N LEU A 974 1.83 42.60 -15.91
CA LEU A 974 2.70 43.49 -15.13
C LEU A 974 3.42 44.52 -16.01
N ALA A 975 3.88 44.10 -17.20
CA ALA A 975 4.52 45.01 -18.14
C ALA A 975 3.52 46.08 -18.63
N GLU A 976 2.29 45.70 -19.03
CA GLU A 976 1.25 46.66 -19.44
C GLU A 976 0.84 47.64 -18.31
N GLN A 977 1.01 47.23 -17.04
CA GLN A 977 0.78 48.09 -15.86
C GLN A 977 1.96 49.03 -15.55
N GLY A 978 3.00 49.06 -16.38
CA GLY A 978 4.20 49.90 -16.22
C GLY A 978 5.32 49.27 -15.39
N ASN A 979 5.14 48.06 -14.85
CA ASN A 979 6.16 47.34 -14.08
C ASN A 979 7.09 46.52 -15.01
N HIS A 980 7.66 47.18 -16.02
CA HIS A 980 8.36 46.54 -17.14
C HIS A 980 9.45 45.54 -16.72
N ALA A 981 10.35 45.92 -15.82
CA ALA A 981 11.47 45.07 -15.41
C ALA A 981 10.99 43.78 -14.71
N GLN A 982 9.99 43.89 -13.84
CA GLN A 982 9.40 42.74 -13.17
C GLN A 982 8.60 41.86 -14.16
N GLY A 983 7.86 42.48 -15.07
CA GLY A 983 7.11 41.78 -16.11
C GLY A 983 8.01 40.95 -17.02
N ILE A 984 9.07 41.56 -17.55
CA ILE A 984 10.09 40.87 -18.39
C ILE A 984 10.72 39.69 -17.64
N ALA A 985 11.12 39.89 -16.38
CA ALA A 985 11.71 38.82 -15.58
C ALA A 985 10.76 37.64 -15.35
N GLN A 986 9.46 37.90 -15.17
CA GLN A 986 8.45 36.84 -15.05
C GLN A 986 8.24 36.11 -16.38
N ILE A 987 8.16 36.82 -17.51
CA ILE A 987 8.05 36.20 -18.84
C ILE A 987 9.25 35.29 -19.11
N GLN A 988 10.47 35.76 -18.89
CA GLN A 988 11.69 34.95 -19.08
C GLN A 988 11.69 33.69 -18.20
N ARG A 989 11.31 33.83 -16.92
CA ARG A 989 11.20 32.69 -15.99
C ARG A 989 10.15 31.69 -16.46
N GLY A 990 9.00 32.18 -16.91
CA GLY A 990 7.92 31.35 -17.45
C GLY A 990 8.35 30.58 -18.69
N ILE A 991 9.03 31.24 -19.65
CA ILE A 991 9.56 30.59 -20.87
C ILE A 991 10.60 29.51 -20.51
N ALA A 992 11.54 29.82 -19.61
CA ALA A 992 12.55 28.85 -19.17
C ALA A 992 11.90 27.61 -18.52
N ALA A 993 10.97 27.82 -17.58
CA ALA A 993 10.23 26.73 -16.94
C ALA A 993 9.39 25.93 -17.95
N TYR A 994 8.82 26.59 -18.96
CA TYR A 994 8.08 25.92 -20.05
C TYR A 994 9.01 25.01 -20.86
N HIS A 995 10.21 25.48 -21.19
CA HIS A 995 11.22 24.72 -21.92
C HIS A 995 11.72 23.49 -21.14
N GLU A 996 11.92 23.61 -19.83
CA GLU A 996 12.31 22.49 -18.95
C GLU A 996 11.31 21.32 -18.97
N THR A 997 10.04 21.57 -19.26
CA THR A 997 9.04 20.49 -19.43
C THR A 997 9.22 19.67 -20.70
N GLY A 998 10.06 20.13 -21.63
CA GLY A 998 10.23 19.56 -22.97
C GLY A 998 9.09 19.87 -23.94
N ALA A 999 8.16 20.76 -23.57
CA ALA A 999 7.07 21.25 -24.41
C ALA A 999 7.55 22.38 -25.34
N ALA A 1000 7.06 22.37 -26.58
CA ALA A 1000 7.29 23.43 -27.58
C ALA A 1000 5.99 24.05 -28.13
N LEU A 1001 4.83 23.53 -27.72
CA LEU A 1001 3.51 24.03 -28.10
C LEU A 1001 3.38 25.54 -27.83
N GLY A 1002 3.11 26.35 -28.85
CA GLY A 1002 2.80 27.78 -28.67
C GLY A 1002 3.96 28.67 -28.23
N GLN A 1003 5.22 28.18 -28.28
CA GLN A 1003 6.39 28.98 -27.92
C GLN A 1003 6.56 30.28 -28.72
N PRO A 1004 6.27 30.35 -30.04
CA PRO A 1004 6.35 31.60 -30.79
C PRO A 1004 5.49 32.73 -30.18
N ASN A 1005 4.29 32.41 -29.66
CA ASN A 1005 3.45 33.39 -28.97
C ASN A 1005 4.09 33.90 -27.68
N LEU A 1006 4.66 33.02 -26.86
CA LEU A 1006 5.29 33.41 -25.59
C LEU A 1006 6.47 34.37 -25.83
N LEU A 1007 7.27 34.13 -26.88
CA LEU A 1007 8.34 35.04 -27.31
C LEU A 1007 7.80 36.35 -27.89
N ALA A 1008 6.66 36.33 -28.58
CA ALA A 1008 5.99 37.54 -29.03
C ALA A 1008 5.58 38.45 -27.85
N LEU A 1009 5.06 37.86 -26.76
CA LEU A 1009 4.74 38.59 -25.54
C LEU A 1009 5.99 39.19 -24.87
N LEU A 1010 7.12 38.46 -24.87
CA LEU A 1010 8.40 38.96 -24.38
C LEU A 1010 8.89 40.14 -25.23
N ALA A 1011 8.83 40.02 -26.56
CA ALA A 1011 9.23 41.06 -27.49
C ALA A 1011 8.40 42.33 -27.32
N HIS A 1012 7.08 42.18 -27.13
CA HIS A 1012 6.17 43.28 -26.81
C HIS A 1012 6.58 43.98 -25.50
N ALA A 1013 6.83 43.22 -24.43
CA ALA A 1013 7.27 43.78 -23.14
C ALA A 1013 8.63 44.51 -23.24
N TYR A 1014 9.58 43.99 -24.01
CA TYR A 1014 10.84 44.70 -24.31
C TYR A 1014 10.59 46.01 -25.06
N GLY A 1015 9.66 46.00 -26.02
CA GLY A 1015 9.25 47.18 -26.76
C GLY A 1015 8.72 48.31 -25.86
N GLU A 1016 7.84 47.98 -24.92
CA GLU A 1016 7.29 48.92 -23.93
C GLU A 1016 8.36 49.41 -22.94
N ALA A 1017 9.35 48.56 -22.62
CA ALA A 1017 10.50 48.94 -21.81
C ALA A 1017 11.55 49.79 -22.56
N GLY A 1018 11.40 50.01 -23.87
CA GLY A 1018 12.39 50.67 -24.72
C GLY A 1018 13.63 49.83 -25.05
N GLN A 1019 13.62 48.52 -24.73
CA GLN A 1019 14.71 47.58 -25.00
C GLN A 1019 14.58 46.98 -26.41
N ILE A 1020 14.62 47.84 -27.43
CA ILE A 1020 14.19 47.50 -28.79
C ILE A 1020 14.98 46.34 -29.41
N GLN A 1021 16.31 46.32 -29.25
CA GLN A 1021 17.15 45.25 -29.81
C GLN A 1021 16.80 43.88 -29.20
N ALA A 1022 16.62 43.80 -27.88
CA ALA A 1022 16.23 42.57 -27.21
C ALA A 1022 14.86 42.06 -27.70
N GLY A 1023 13.93 42.99 -27.99
CA GLY A 1023 12.65 42.65 -28.61
C GLY A 1023 12.79 42.09 -30.03
N LEU A 1024 13.65 42.68 -30.87
CA LEU A 1024 13.92 42.16 -32.21
C LEU A 1024 14.60 40.79 -32.19
N ASP A 1025 15.52 40.57 -31.26
CA ASP A 1025 16.19 39.28 -31.07
C ASP A 1025 15.18 38.19 -30.66
N ALA A 1026 14.26 38.51 -29.72
CA ALA A 1026 13.19 37.60 -29.32
C ALA A 1026 12.21 37.28 -30.47
N LEU A 1027 11.91 38.24 -31.35
CA LEU A 1027 11.10 37.99 -32.54
C LEU A 1027 11.83 37.13 -33.58
N ALA A 1028 13.14 37.31 -33.76
CA ALA A 1028 13.92 36.48 -34.65
C ALA A 1028 13.94 35.01 -34.18
N GLU A 1029 14.06 34.79 -32.87
CA GLU A 1029 13.93 33.46 -32.26
C GLU A 1029 12.52 32.88 -32.48
N ALA A 1030 11.46 33.67 -32.26
CA ALA A 1030 10.08 33.25 -32.47
C ALA A 1030 9.81 32.86 -33.94
N GLN A 1031 10.35 33.60 -34.89
CA GLN A 1031 10.24 33.32 -36.32
C GLN A 1031 10.97 32.02 -36.69
N ALA A 1032 12.20 31.82 -36.20
CA ALA A 1032 12.95 30.59 -36.43
C ALA A 1032 12.21 29.35 -35.87
N LEU A 1033 11.59 29.47 -34.69
CA LEU A 1033 10.77 28.40 -34.10
C LEU A 1033 9.49 28.13 -34.90
N ALA A 1034 8.79 29.17 -35.35
CA ALA A 1034 7.61 29.02 -36.20
C ALA A 1034 7.94 28.34 -37.53
N GLU A 1035 9.09 28.66 -38.14
CA GLU A 1035 9.58 27.99 -39.34
C GLU A 1035 9.95 26.52 -39.09
N ALA A 1036 10.67 26.25 -38.01
CA ALA A 1036 11.12 24.89 -37.66
C ALA A 1036 9.97 23.94 -37.31
N THR A 1037 8.94 24.43 -36.62
CA THR A 1037 7.78 23.64 -36.18
C THR A 1037 6.65 23.63 -37.21
N GLY A 1038 6.62 24.61 -38.12
CA GLY A 1038 5.50 24.87 -39.00
C GLY A 1038 4.29 25.51 -38.31
N GLU A 1039 4.43 26.01 -37.08
CA GLU A 1039 3.38 26.78 -36.41
C GLU A 1039 3.12 28.10 -37.16
N ARG A 1040 1.83 28.42 -37.40
CA ARG A 1040 1.45 29.60 -38.19
C ARG A 1040 0.51 30.55 -37.47
N LEU A 1041 -0.14 30.11 -36.40
CA LEU A 1041 -1.20 30.86 -35.71
C LEU A 1041 -0.83 32.33 -35.42
N ASP A 1042 0.37 32.58 -34.91
CA ASP A 1042 0.81 33.92 -34.47
C ASP A 1042 1.74 34.63 -35.47
N GLU A 1043 1.91 34.08 -36.68
CA GLU A 1043 2.86 34.61 -37.67
C GLU A 1043 2.56 36.08 -38.04
N ALA A 1044 1.29 36.46 -38.18
CA ALA A 1044 0.91 37.85 -38.43
C ALA A 1044 1.28 38.79 -37.26
N THR A 1045 1.15 38.33 -36.02
CA THR A 1045 1.55 39.08 -34.81
C THR A 1045 3.06 39.32 -34.79
N LEU A 1046 3.87 38.32 -35.15
CA LEU A 1046 5.32 38.45 -35.19
C LEU A 1046 5.78 39.53 -36.17
N TYR A 1047 5.22 39.55 -37.39
CA TYR A 1047 5.53 40.59 -38.37
C TYR A 1047 5.05 41.97 -37.92
N ARG A 1048 3.87 42.07 -37.30
CA ARG A 1048 3.35 43.35 -36.78
C ARG A 1048 4.30 43.92 -35.71
N LEU A 1049 4.63 43.13 -34.68
CA LEU A 1049 5.52 43.56 -33.60
C LEU A 1049 6.91 43.94 -34.14
N LYS A 1050 7.44 43.19 -35.12
CA LYS A 1050 8.71 43.52 -35.77
C LYS A 1050 8.67 44.90 -36.42
N GLY A 1051 7.61 45.20 -37.17
CA GLY A 1051 7.40 46.52 -37.77
C GLY A 1051 7.31 47.64 -36.74
N GLU A 1052 6.57 47.44 -35.65
CA GLU A 1052 6.46 48.40 -34.54
C GLU A 1052 7.81 48.69 -33.88
N LEU A 1053 8.61 47.65 -33.61
CA LEU A 1053 9.93 47.79 -33.00
C LEU A 1053 10.93 48.50 -33.94
N ILE A 1054 10.92 48.19 -35.25
CA ILE A 1054 11.78 48.87 -36.24
C ILE A 1054 11.45 50.36 -36.31
N LEU A 1055 10.16 50.74 -36.27
CA LEU A 1055 9.77 52.16 -36.23
C LEU A 1055 10.28 52.85 -34.97
N ARG A 1056 10.14 52.20 -33.80
CA ARG A 1056 10.67 52.75 -32.53
C ARG A 1056 12.19 52.91 -32.57
N GLN A 1057 12.92 51.95 -33.14
CA GLN A 1057 14.39 52.02 -33.32
C GLN A 1057 14.79 53.19 -34.23
N SER A 1058 14.08 53.34 -35.34
CA SER A 1058 14.34 54.39 -36.34
C SER A 1058 14.06 55.79 -35.78
N SER A 1059 13.08 55.91 -34.88
CA SER A 1059 12.73 57.16 -34.20
C SER A 1059 13.81 57.64 -33.21
N GLN A 1060 14.70 56.72 -32.77
CA GLN A 1060 15.79 57.01 -31.84
C GLN A 1060 17.14 57.28 -32.55
N ALA A 1061 17.23 57.07 -33.86
CA ALA A 1061 18.47 57.23 -34.63
C ALA A 1061 18.60 58.66 -35.24
N PRO A 1062 19.80 59.27 -35.22
CA PRO A 1062 20.00 60.66 -35.68
C PRO A 1062 20.09 60.87 -37.21
N PHE A 1063 19.83 59.87 -38.05
CA PHE A 1063 20.00 59.90 -39.52
C PHE A 1063 18.73 59.41 -40.27
N PRO A 1064 18.52 59.72 -41.58
CA PRO A 1064 17.20 59.63 -42.24
C PRO A 1064 16.62 58.21 -42.38
N PRO A 1065 15.29 58.05 -42.57
CA PRO A 1065 14.53 56.90 -42.05
C PRO A 1065 14.47 55.72 -43.03
N THR A 1066 15.54 54.91 -43.11
CA THR A 1066 15.51 53.63 -43.85
C THR A 1066 14.57 52.60 -43.23
N GLY A 1067 14.32 52.65 -41.91
CA GLY A 1067 13.43 51.70 -41.24
C GLY A 1067 11.93 51.92 -41.47
N SER A 1068 11.53 53.02 -42.12
CA SER A 1068 10.11 53.28 -42.42
C SER A 1068 9.57 52.34 -43.49
N ASP A 1069 10.36 52.06 -44.54
CA ASP A 1069 9.98 51.14 -45.62
C ASP A 1069 9.99 49.68 -45.16
N GLU A 1070 10.96 49.30 -44.33
CA GLU A 1070 11.06 47.96 -43.75
C GLU A 1070 9.88 47.66 -42.80
N ALA A 1071 9.51 48.62 -41.94
CA ALA A 1071 8.33 48.50 -41.09
C ALA A 1071 7.03 48.43 -41.90
N GLN A 1072 6.90 49.23 -42.96
CA GLN A 1072 5.75 49.16 -43.86
C GLN A 1072 5.62 47.77 -44.49
N ALA A 1073 6.73 47.19 -44.96
CA ALA A 1073 6.75 45.84 -45.51
C ALA A 1073 6.33 44.79 -44.47
N CYS A 1074 6.78 44.94 -43.22
CA CYS A 1074 6.36 44.08 -42.12
C CYS A 1074 4.84 44.14 -41.87
N PHE A 1075 4.23 45.33 -41.81
CA PHE A 1075 2.79 45.46 -41.63
C PHE A 1075 1.98 44.91 -42.80
N GLN A 1076 2.42 45.15 -44.04
CA GLN A 1076 1.79 44.58 -45.23
C GLN A 1076 1.86 43.05 -45.21
N LYS A 1077 2.99 42.48 -44.80
CA LYS A 1077 3.15 41.03 -44.62
C LYS A 1077 2.22 40.50 -43.53
N ALA A 1078 2.13 41.18 -42.38
CA ALA A 1078 1.21 40.82 -41.29
C ALA A 1078 -0.25 40.77 -41.77
N ILE A 1079 -0.71 41.79 -42.49
CA ILE A 1079 -2.06 41.86 -43.07
C ILE A 1079 -2.28 40.72 -44.08
N ALA A 1080 -1.30 40.46 -44.96
CA ALA A 1080 -1.41 39.40 -45.96
C ALA A 1080 -1.54 38.01 -45.30
N VAL A 1081 -0.72 37.72 -44.29
CA VAL A 1081 -0.78 36.47 -43.52
C VAL A 1081 -2.13 36.36 -42.78
N ALA A 1082 -2.58 37.43 -42.12
CA ALA A 1082 -3.86 37.43 -41.42
C ALA A 1082 -5.04 37.15 -42.37
N ARG A 1083 -5.02 37.71 -43.58
CA ARG A 1083 -6.04 37.46 -44.61
C ARG A 1083 -6.05 36.00 -45.08
N ASP A 1084 -4.87 35.42 -45.31
CA ASP A 1084 -4.74 34.02 -45.73
C ASP A 1084 -5.31 33.06 -44.68
N GLN A 1085 -5.12 33.38 -43.39
CA GLN A 1085 -5.64 32.62 -42.27
C GLN A 1085 -7.13 32.87 -41.96
N GLY A 1086 -7.72 33.93 -42.53
CA GLY A 1086 -9.03 34.44 -42.11
C GLY A 1086 -9.04 35.10 -40.73
N ALA A 1087 -7.87 35.47 -40.20
CA ALA A 1087 -7.68 36.04 -38.87
C ALA A 1087 -8.01 37.56 -38.84
N ARG A 1088 -9.31 37.90 -38.86
CA ARG A 1088 -9.80 39.29 -38.92
C ARG A 1088 -9.30 40.20 -37.79
N SER A 1089 -9.16 39.69 -36.57
CA SER A 1089 -8.64 40.51 -35.46
C SER A 1089 -7.18 40.90 -35.68
N LEU A 1090 -6.35 39.98 -36.19
CA LEU A 1090 -4.96 40.28 -36.53
C LEU A 1090 -4.86 41.20 -37.77
N GLU A 1091 -5.77 41.05 -38.73
CA GLU A 1091 -5.87 41.95 -39.88
C GLU A 1091 -6.14 43.39 -39.43
N LEU A 1092 -7.08 43.58 -38.48
CA LEU A 1092 -7.38 44.88 -37.88
C LEU A 1092 -6.16 45.48 -37.18
N GLN A 1093 -5.45 44.71 -36.35
CA GLN A 1093 -4.24 45.18 -35.67
C GLN A 1093 -3.13 45.57 -36.65
N GLY A 1094 -2.93 44.79 -37.71
CA GLY A 1094 -1.96 45.10 -38.78
C GLY A 1094 -2.33 46.37 -39.55
N ALA A 1095 -3.62 46.52 -39.90
CA ALA A 1095 -4.13 47.71 -40.58
C ALA A 1095 -4.03 48.96 -39.70
N LEU A 1096 -4.28 48.84 -38.40
CA LEU A 1096 -4.13 49.94 -37.44
C LEU A 1096 -2.67 50.45 -37.41
N SER A 1097 -1.70 49.52 -37.35
CA SER A 1097 -0.27 49.84 -37.35
C SER A 1097 0.17 50.50 -38.67
N LEU A 1098 -0.29 49.97 -39.80
CA LEU A 1098 0.00 50.53 -41.13
C LEU A 1098 -0.62 51.92 -41.32
N ALA A 1099 -1.87 52.11 -40.90
CA ALA A 1099 -2.56 53.39 -40.96
C ALA A 1099 -1.86 54.45 -40.07
N GLY A 1100 -1.37 54.04 -38.89
CA GLY A 1100 -0.55 54.90 -38.03
C GLY A 1100 0.72 55.38 -38.72
N LEU A 1101 1.46 54.47 -39.40
CA LEU A 1101 2.65 54.83 -40.17
C LEU A 1101 2.32 55.77 -41.34
N TRP A 1102 1.27 55.47 -42.11
CA TRP A 1102 0.86 56.30 -43.24
C TRP A 1102 0.36 57.68 -42.81
N ARG A 1103 -0.28 57.79 -41.63
CA ARG A 1103 -0.61 59.08 -41.01
C ARG A 1103 0.66 59.90 -40.75
N GLN A 1104 1.71 59.30 -40.19
CA GLN A 1104 2.99 59.98 -39.95
C GLN A 1104 3.68 60.41 -41.26
N GLN A 1105 3.51 59.65 -42.34
CA GLN A 1105 4.02 59.96 -43.68
C GLN A 1105 3.14 60.93 -44.48
N GLY A 1106 2.01 61.41 -43.94
CA GLY A 1106 1.06 62.29 -44.64
C GLY A 1106 0.18 61.61 -45.70
N LYS A 1107 0.19 60.28 -45.80
CA LYS A 1107 -0.63 59.49 -46.73
C LYS A 1107 -2.04 59.24 -46.18
N LEU A 1108 -2.76 60.33 -45.87
CA LEU A 1108 -4.01 60.28 -45.08
C LEU A 1108 -5.14 59.47 -45.74
N ILE A 1109 -5.32 59.59 -47.06
CA ILE A 1109 -6.37 58.87 -47.80
C ILE A 1109 -6.09 57.36 -47.77
N ALA A 1110 -4.85 56.95 -48.06
CA ALA A 1110 -4.45 55.54 -48.02
C ALA A 1110 -4.59 54.93 -46.61
N ALA A 1111 -4.23 55.69 -45.57
CA ALA A 1111 -4.42 55.29 -44.17
C ALA A 1111 -5.89 55.05 -43.83
N ARG A 1112 -6.77 55.99 -44.23
CA ARG A 1112 -8.21 55.87 -43.99
C ARG A 1112 -8.79 54.67 -44.71
N ASP A 1113 -8.51 54.53 -46.02
CA ASP A 1113 -9.13 53.50 -46.85
C ASP A 1113 -8.71 52.08 -46.42
N ALA A 1114 -7.44 51.89 -46.07
CA ALA A 1114 -6.96 50.60 -45.58
C ALA A 1114 -7.57 50.20 -44.23
N LEU A 1115 -7.70 51.14 -43.29
CA LEU A 1115 -8.27 50.86 -41.97
C LEU A 1115 -9.81 50.72 -42.02
N ALA A 1116 -10.49 51.54 -42.82
CA ALA A 1116 -11.95 51.52 -42.94
C ALA A 1116 -12.45 50.20 -43.54
N ALA A 1117 -11.71 49.62 -44.50
CA ALA A 1117 -12.07 48.37 -45.15
C ALA A 1117 -12.19 47.20 -44.15
N ILE A 1118 -11.24 47.07 -43.21
CA ILE A 1118 -11.28 46.01 -42.21
C ILE A 1118 -12.21 46.38 -41.04
N HIS A 1119 -12.16 47.63 -40.54
CA HIS A 1119 -13.01 48.09 -39.44
C HIS A 1119 -14.51 47.91 -39.74
N GLY A 1120 -14.94 48.26 -40.96
CA GLY A 1120 -16.33 48.07 -41.39
C GLY A 1120 -16.76 46.61 -41.61
N SER A 1121 -15.81 45.67 -41.66
CA SER A 1121 -16.08 44.24 -41.82
C SER A 1121 -16.19 43.47 -40.49
N VAL A 1122 -15.76 44.07 -39.38
CA VAL A 1122 -15.87 43.48 -38.03
C VAL A 1122 -17.20 43.89 -37.41
N SER A 1123 -18.04 42.91 -37.07
CA SER A 1123 -19.41 43.13 -36.57
C SER A 1123 -19.57 43.15 -35.05
N GLU A 1124 -18.51 42.82 -34.30
CA GLU A 1124 -18.51 42.67 -32.83
C GLU A 1124 -17.31 43.39 -32.19
N GLY A 1125 -17.34 43.61 -30.87
CA GLY A 1125 -16.18 44.10 -30.12
C GLY A 1125 -16.00 45.62 -30.07
N ALA A 1126 -17.08 46.39 -30.16
CA ALA A 1126 -17.01 47.86 -30.03
C ALA A 1126 -16.45 48.34 -28.67
N ASP A 1127 -16.45 47.46 -27.66
CA ASP A 1127 -15.85 47.69 -26.33
C ASP A 1127 -14.35 47.35 -26.29
N THR A 1128 -13.78 46.73 -27.32
CA THR A 1128 -12.37 46.32 -27.34
C THR A 1128 -11.44 47.48 -27.67
N ALA A 1129 -10.24 47.45 -27.09
CA ALA A 1129 -9.25 48.53 -27.24
C ALA A 1129 -8.85 48.75 -28.72
N ASP A 1130 -8.61 47.67 -29.47
CA ASP A 1130 -8.17 47.76 -30.87
C ASP A 1130 -9.27 48.36 -31.77
N TRP A 1131 -10.54 48.03 -31.52
CA TRP A 1131 -11.67 48.61 -32.24
C TRP A 1131 -11.80 50.10 -31.93
N GLN A 1132 -11.74 50.48 -30.65
CA GLN A 1132 -11.83 51.89 -30.24
C GLN A 1132 -10.65 52.73 -30.78
N GLN A 1133 -9.44 52.17 -30.80
CA GLN A 1133 -8.27 52.80 -31.39
C GLN A 1133 -8.44 52.98 -32.91
N ALA A 1134 -8.97 51.97 -33.61
CA ALA A 1134 -9.26 52.05 -35.03
C ALA A 1134 -10.31 53.12 -35.33
N GLN A 1135 -11.42 53.16 -34.58
CA GLN A 1135 -12.45 54.17 -34.72
C GLN A 1135 -11.90 55.59 -34.47
N THR A 1136 -11.13 55.77 -33.39
CA THR A 1136 -10.50 57.06 -33.06
C THR A 1136 -9.55 57.52 -34.17
N LEU A 1137 -8.74 56.62 -34.71
CA LEU A 1137 -7.82 56.93 -35.79
C LEU A 1137 -8.56 57.26 -37.11
N LEU A 1138 -9.66 56.56 -37.41
CA LEU A 1138 -10.51 56.86 -38.56
C LEU A 1138 -11.17 58.24 -38.46
N ASP A 1139 -11.66 58.61 -37.27
CA ASP A 1139 -12.26 59.92 -37.01
C ASP A 1139 -11.22 61.05 -37.13
N ASP A 1140 -10.00 60.82 -36.62
CA ASP A 1140 -8.86 61.73 -36.79
C ASP A 1140 -8.47 61.92 -38.26
N LEU A 1141 -8.32 60.83 -39.01
CA LEU A 1141 -7.96 60.86 -40.43
C LEU A 1141 -9.03 61.58 -41.26
N THR A 1142 -10.30 61.32 -40.98
CA THR A 1142 -11.43 61.96 -41.67
C THR A 1142 -11.48 63.45 -41.39
N ARG A 1143 -11.24 63.87 -40.14
CA ARG A 1143 -11.12 65.30 -39.78
C ARG A 1143 -9.97 65.98 -40.52
N GLN A 1144 -8.78 65.36 -40.54
CA GLN A 1144 -7.60 65.93 -41.20
C GLN A 1144 -7.79 66.09 -42.71
N ILE A 1145 -8.35 65.07 -43.38
CA ILE A 1145 -8.67 65.11 -44.82
C ILE A 1145 -9.69 66.24 -45.12
N GLY A 1146 -10.67 66.45 -44.25
CA GLY A 1146 -11.65 67.53 -44.38
C GLY A 1146 -11.11 68.94 -44.16
N THR A 1147 -9.96 69.07 -43.47
CA THR A 1147 -9.30 70.36 -43.18
C THR A 1147 -8.16 70.73 -44.14
N THR A 1148 -7.71 69.82 -44.99
CA THR A 1148 -6.70 70.10 -46.03
C THR A 1148 -7.32 70.92 -47.18
N PRO A 1149 -6.85 72.15 -47.48
CA PRO A 1149 -7.38 72.93 -48.60
C PRO A 1149 -7.06 72.25 -49.93
N VAL A 1150 -8.07 72.12 -50.78
CA VAL A 1150 -7.94 71.65 -52.17
C VAL A 1150 -6.96 72.58 -52.90
N PRO A 1151 -5.87 72.07 -53.52
CA PRO A 1151 -5.04 72.91 -54.39
C PRO A 1151 -5.85 73.28 -55.63
N SER A 1152 -5.92 74.57 -55.94
CA SER A 1152 -6.47 75.10 -57.18
C SER A 1152 -5.80 74.43 -58.39
N PRO A 1153 -6.54 74.09 -59.46
CA PRO A 1153 -5.93 73.50 -60.65
C PRO A 1153 -5.13 74.55 -61.43
N GLU A 1154 -3.87 74.24 -61.76
CA GLU A 1154 -3.12 74.81 -62.89
C GLU A 1154 -2.92 73.74 -63.96
#